data_AF-A0A7Y5SJ80-F1
#
_entry.id   AF-A0A7Y5SJ80-F1
#
_cell.length_a   1.000
_cell.length_b   1.000
_cell.length_c   1.000
_cell.angle_alpha   90.00
_cell.angle_beta   90.00
_cell.angle_gamma   90.00
#
_symmetry.space_group_name_H-M   'P 1'
#
loop_
_entity.id
_entity.type
_entity.pdbx_description
1 polymer ?
#
loop_
_entity_poly.entity_id
_entity_poly.type
_entity_poly.pdbx_seq_one_letter_code
_entity_poly.pdbx_strand_id
1 'polypeptide(L)'
;MAVPSAPAARAADVVFLSDSSGGIRLRHSQDWGDFGLDTAAARTGGVGTALQIGQKKFDKGLGHHANGEIVVDLRGQFTHFRSTLGVQWQGGNRGSVIFQVSVDGKLLVKAGPMSDSDPPQQIEVPVAGARELRLIASDAGDGIGCDMANWAEACLVRDPRVPSFDACAVSFGGEPAPPPSAAAGGFAMIARQTGPQVAVMETARKWSADIAPGEDVRLVVPVRNSVEPLRIACDVRCGGSSGAEVGLSLRDRQIRRTVSPGQRVELATEPVNVNTGAASEIELWARAVDGATGLSFSNLRYTVDSETFHVPLVFPQAKETIPPPVLPDPRPWIEQELIEWDWRMQDGIGTARESRSWEEAIGAVLDRGDRLIGHLAEAKVSLDGLAASWESLRARRQDLVAGKASDLEWETLWREIHLLRRRIALANPLAKVGPLVFVKCVPSGFSHQLTQYSGRRARPGGGVFVLDDPGQSMRCRQLGALPEGSYLHPDVSWDGRRVLFSFCKTDPAAIDWQTNEKQFYHLYEMAADGSDLRQLTDGAYDDFSPRYLPDGKILFVSTRRGGFHRCGRGPCPVYTMAVANADGSDPRVISFHETHEWDPAVLNDGRVIYTRWDYVDRHAVHYQQLWSVRPDGGGVSAYYGNNTLNPVGVWEARPIPGSSRVMATAAAHHAMTAGSIILLDVTKGIDGLDPITRLTPDALFPESEFPVQHWHATAGVPAPPAVPVEEKRWPGHCYRTAYPLSEDFFLAAYSFEPLIGEPLANPANMFGLYLVDRFGNKELIYRDASIGSLWPTPLRPRVRPPVLSSSLAEGRPGEGTFFLQNVYASWPLVAEGKGSVKRLRVLQVLPKTTPHANSPRVGLANASPGKQVLGTVPVEPDGSAWFRAPAGIPLSFQALDQRGMAIQTMRSLTYLQPGEQAGCIGCHEHRTSSPAAGMTALATRRGPSDITPGPQGSKPFNYAILVQPILDKHCVECHRPGKAEGGFDLSGAPAGEFTVSYNSLVALVPFSEWKGTPQANGEPLTEPERFGARASKLMRLLSEGHEKVSLSEEEYERLITWMDTNALFYGTFDPEDQQRQRRGEAIAGPALE
;
A
#
# COMPACT_ATOMS: atom_id res chain seq x y z
N MET A 1 35.54 -59.40 -19.38
CA MET A 1 34.29 -58.95 -18.71
C MET A 1 34.18 -57.46 -18.94
N ALA A 2 33.29 -57.04 -19.82
CA ALA A 2 33.09 -55.63 -20.16
C ALA A 2 31.89 -55.11 -19.37
N VAL A 3 32.11 -54.05 -18.59
CA VAL A 3 31.03 -53.26 -17.98
C VAL A 3 30.35 -52.50 -19.12
N PRO A 4 29.02 -52.60 -19.30
CA PRO A 4 28.35 -51.88 -20.37
C PRO A 4 28.33 -50.38 -20.04
N SER A 5 28.72 -49.56 -21.01
CA SER A 5 28.58 -48.10 -20.95
C SER A 5 27.09 -47.72 -20.95
N ALA A 6 26.66 -46.94 -19.96
CA ALA A 6 25.34 -46.32 -19.96
C ALA A 6 25.16 -45.41 -21.19
N PRO A 7 23.95 -45.33 -21.78
CA PRO A 7 23.71 -44.44 -22.91
C PRO A 7 23.85 -42.97 -22.46
N ALA A 8 24.41 -42.13 -23.32
CA ALA A 8 24.46 -40.69 -23.10
C ALA A 8 23.02 -40.14 -23.04
N ALA A 9 22.64 -39.53 -21.92
CA ALA A 9 21.36 -38.84 -21.75
C ALA A 9 21.22 -37.73 -22.80
N ARG A 10 20.02 -37.55 -23.37
CA ARG A 10 19.75 -36.45 -24.31
C ARG A 10 19.67 -35.12 -23.55
N ALA A 11 20.00 -34.01 -24.20
CA ALA A 11 19.91 -32.67 -23.59
C ALA A 11 18.51 -32.30 -23.07
N ALA A 12 17.45 -33.01 -23.48
CA ALA A 12 16.07 -32.80 -23.02
C ALA A 12 15.73 -33.45 -21.66
N ASP A 13 16.62 -34.28 -21.10
CA ASP A 13 16.36 -35.05 -19.87
C ASP A 13 17.00 -34.41 -18.62
N VAL A 14 17.69 -33.28 -18.80
CA VAL A 14 18.36 -32.53 -17.75
C VAL A 14 17.56 -31.25 -17.45
N VAL A 15 17.22 -31.02 -16.20
CA VAL A 15 16.51 -29.83 -15.74
C VAL A 15 17.41 -29.04 -14.79
N PHE A 16 17.80 -27.83 -15.16
CA PHE A 16 18.54 -26.95 -14.25
C PHE A 16 17.61 -26.43 -13.16
N LEU A 17 18.09 -26.41 -11.92
CA LEU A 17 17.30 -25.94 -10.78
C LEU A 17 17.01 -24.43 -10.85
N SER A 18 17.76 -23.69 -11.66
CA SER A 18 17.53 -22.26 -11.88
C SER A 18 16.46 -21.95 -12.95
N ASP A 19 15.94 -22.96 -13.67
CA ASP A 19 14.92 -22.77 -14.70
C ASP A 19 13.49 -22.88 -14.12
N SER A 20 12.68 -21.82 -14.30
CA SER A 20 11.30 -21.76 -13.79
C SER A 20 10.30 -22.62 -14.59
N SER A 21 10.63 -23.01 -15.82
CA SER A 21 9.73 -23.76 -16.72
C SER A 21 9.68 -25.27 -16.44
N GLY A 22 10.57 -25.80 -15.61
CA GLY A 22 10.70 -27.25 -15.38
C GLY A 22 9.68 -27.86 -14.40
N GLY A 23 8.85 -27.04 -13.75
CA GLY A 23 7.88 -27.47 -12.75
C GLY A 23 8.47 -27.92 -11.41
N ILE A 24 9.77 -27.72 -11.19
CA ILE A 24 10.47 -28.02 -9.94
C ILE A 24 10.17 -26.92 -8.93
N ARG A 25 9.73 -27.30 -7.73
CA ARG A 25 9.53 -26.36 -6.62
C ARG A 25 10.74 -26.41 -5.71
N LEU A 26 11.35 -25.25 -5.48
CA LEU A 26 12.38 -25.07 -4.47
C LEU A 26 11.89 -24.09 -3.39
N ARG A 27 12.38 -24.29 -2.17
CA ARG A 27 12.29 -23.34 -1.05
C ARG A 27 13.70 -23.07 -0.57
N HIS A 28 13.98 -21.87 -0.10
CA HIS A 28 15.30 -21.55 0.42
C HIS A 28 15.22 -20.64 1.64
N SER A 29 16.28 -20.67 2.45
CA SER A 29 16.53 -19.73 3.53
C SER A 29 18.03 -19.46 3.61
N GLN A 30 18.42 -18.24 3.96
CA GLN A 30 19.81 -17.86 4.17
C GLN A 30 19.92 -16.73 5.18
N ASP A 31 21.02 -16.71 5.92
CA ASP A 31 21.28 -15.71 6.97
C ASP A 31 21.60 -14.32 6.38
N TRP A 32 22.05 -14.26 5.13
CA TRP A 32 22.45 -13.01 4.49
C TRP A 32 22.08 -12.94 3.01
N GLY A 33 21.65 -11.76 2.59
CA GLY A 33 21.49 -11.40 1.18
C GLY A 33 20.25 -12.01 0.51
N ASP A 34 20.16 -11.81 -0.81
CA ASP A 34 19.14 -12.39 -1.68
C ASP A 34 19.70 -13.60 -2.44
N PHE A 35 18.81 -14.56 -2.72
CA PHE A 35 19.12 -15.78 -3.44
C PHE A 35 19.34 -15.51 -4.93
N GLY A 36 20.38 -16.11 -5.51
CA GLY A 36 20.75 -15.95 -6.91
C GLY A 36 20.27 -17.09 -7.79
N LEU A 37 19.57 -16.78 -8.88
CA LEU A 37 19.27 -17.71 -9.97
C LEU A 37 20.19 -17.36 -11.14
N ASP A 38 21.07 -18.29 -11.52
CA ASP A 38 22.15 -18.08 -12.50
C ASP A 38 23.15 -16.96 -12.13
N THR A 39 23.07 -16.46 -10.89
CA THR A 39 23.98 -15.48 -10.29
C THR A 39 24.40 -15.94 -8.90
N ALA A 40 25.49 -15.39 -8.38
CA ALA A 40 25.85 -15.51 -6.97
C ALA A 40 24.80 -14.82 -6.08
N ALA A 41 24.81 -15.15 -4.78
CA ALA A 41 24.04 -14.39 -3.79
C ALA A 41 24.49 -12.91 -3.79
N ALA A 42 23.56 -12.02 -3.49
CA ALA A 42 23.82 -10.58 -3.47
C ALA A 42 23.37 -9.98 -2.16
N ARG A 43 23.86 -8.78 -1.83
CA ARG A 43 23.21 -7.98 -0.77
C ARG A 43 21.72 -7.81 -1.10
N THR A 44 20.87 -7.72 -0.10
CA THR A 44 19.44 -7.52 -0.30
C THR A 44 19.14 -6.31 -1.19
N GLY A 45 18.34 -6.53 -2.24
CA GLY A 45 18.04 -5.53 -3.29
C GLY A 45 19.17 -5.25 -4.27
N GLY A 46 20.28 -5.99 -4.20
CA GLY A 46 21.41 -5.92 -5.13
C GLY A 46 21.27 -6.86 -6.32
N VAL A 47 22.07 -6.63 -7.36
CA VAL A 47 22.17 -7.56 -8.50
C VAL A 47 23.35 -8.50 -8.25
N GLY A 48 23.10 -9.80 -8.30
CA GLY A 48 24.13 -10.83 -8.16
C GLY A 48 25.13 -10.79 -9.31
N THR A 49 26.40 -11.07 -9.01
CA THR A 49 27.42 -11.26 -10.05
C THR A 49 27.26 -12.64 -10.70
N ALA A 50 27.88 -12.84 -11.86
CA ALA A 50 27.95 -14.17 -12.47
C ALA A 50 28.54 -15.19 -11.49
N LEU A 51 28.01 -16.42 -11.50
CA LEU A 51 28.52 -17.53 -10.69
C LEU A 51 29.98 -17.79 -11.07
N GLN A 52 30.88 -17.68 -10.09
CA GLN A 52 32.31 -17.89 -10.32
C GLN A 52 32.94 -18.64 -9.15
N ILE A 53 33.57 -19.77 -9.42
CA ILE A 53 34.31 -20.58 -8.43
C ILE A 53 35.77 -20.63 -8.88
N GLY A 54 36.68 -20.11 -8.06
CA GLY A 54 38.06 -19.85 -8.48
C GLY A 54 38.12 -18.98 -9.75
N GLN A 55 38.76 -19.48 -10.80
CA GLN A 55 38.88 -18.78 -12.10
C GLN A 55 37.76 -19.14 -13.10
N LYS A 56 36.89 -20.11 -12.79
CA LYS A 56 35.86 -20.59 -13.73
C LYS A 56 34.52 -19.91 -13.48
N LYS A 57 33.92 -19.37 -14.55
CA LYS A 57 32.55 -18.83 -14.55
C LYS A 57 31.55 -19.87 -15.04
N PHE A 58 30.31 -19.75 -14.58
CA PHE A 58 29.21 -20.65 -14.92
C PHE A 58 27.97 -19.84 -15.32
N ASP A 59 27.28 -20.31 -16.36
CA ASP A 59 26.09 -19.65 -16.88
C ASP A 59 24.81 -20.08 -16.14
N LYS A 60 24.83 -21.25 -15.50
CA LYS A 60 23.68 -21.83 -14.80
C LYS A 60 24.03 -22.19 -13.36
N GLY A 61 23.07 -22.06 -12.45
CA GLY A 61 23.18 -22.58 -11.08
C GLY A 61 22.44 -21.74 -10.04
N LEU A 62 22.70 -22.06 -8.77
CA LEU A 62 22.09 -21.38 -7.63
C LEU A 62 23.17 -20.71 -6.79
N GLY A 63 23.01 -19.41 -6.53
CA GLY A 63 23.85 -18.63 -5.62
C GLY A 63 23.16 -18.45 -4.27
N HIS A 64 23.85 -18.81 -3.20
CA HIS A 64 23.31 -18.91 -1.85
C HIS A 64 24.33 -18.38 -0.82
N HIS A 65 23.94 -18.18 0.43
CA HIS A 65 24.86 -17.73 1.49
C HIS A 65 24.72 -18.58 2.77
N ALA A 66 25.83 -18.86 3.45
CA ALA A 66 25.81 -19.60 4.71
C ALA A 66 25.44 -18.70 5.93
N ASN A 67 24.77 -19.20 6.97
CA ASN A 67 24.08 -20.48 6.96
C ASN A 67 22.83 -20.38 6.10
N GLY A 68 22.52 -21.47 5.42
CA GLY A 68 21.24 -21.58 4.76
C GLY A 68 21.02 -22.92 4.08
N GLU A 69 19.82 -23.04 3.52
CA GLU A 69 19.30 -24.29 2.98
C GLU A 69 18.49 -24.01 1.72
N ILE A 70 18.54 -24.94 0.78
CA ILE A 70 17.67 -25.02 -0.39
C ILE A 70 17.01 -26.42 -0.36
N VAL A 71 15.69 -26.46 -0.28
CA VAL A 71 14.88 -27.68 -0.29
C VAL A 71 14.22 -27.81 -1.66
N VAL A 72 14.42 -28.95 -2.32
CA VAL A 72 13.89 -29.26 -3.65
C VAL A 72 12.93 -30.44 -3.57
N ASP A 73 11.71 -30.25 -4.07
CA ASP A 73 10.68 -31.29 -4.16
C ASP A 73 10.92 -32.15 -5.41
N LEU A 74 11.41 -33.37 -5.20
CA LEU A 74 11.80 -34.31 -6.27
C LEU A 74 10.64 -35.15 -6.78
N ARG A 75 9.63 -35.42 -5.93
CA ARG A 75 8.44 -36.24 -6.24
C ARG A 75 8.73 -37.62 -6.85
N GLY A 76 9.93 -38.17 -6.68
CA GLY A 76 10.36 -39.43 -7.32
C GLY A 76 10.58 -39.32 -8.83
N GLN A 77 10.65 -38.11 -9.40
CA GLN A 77 10.70 -37.90 -10.85
C GLN A 77 12.11 -37.94 -11.45
N PHE A 78 13.13 -38.07 -10.62
CA PHE A 78 14.52 -37.89 -11.00
C PHE A 78 15.36 -39.05 -10.53
N THR A 79 16.43 -39.35 -11.27
CA THR A 79 17.38 -40.42 -10.93
C THR A 79 18.63 -39.88 -10.26
N HIS A 80 19.10 -38.68 -10.67
CA HIS A 80 20.34 -38.09 -10.20
C HIS A 80 20.21 -36.58 -10.03
N PHE A 81 20.87 -36.05 -9.00
CA PHE A 81 21.21 -34.64 -8.85
C PHE A 81 22.70 -34.44 -9.15
N ARG A 82 23.04 -33.40 -9.90
CA ARG A 82 24.42 -33.04 -10.22
C ARG A 82 24.65 -31.57 -9.96
N SER A 83 25.82 -31.21 -9.43
CA SER A 83 26.22 -29.81 -9.24
C SER A 83 27.75 -29.71 -9.14
N THR A 84 28.26 -28.54 -9.45
CA THR A 84 29.62 -28.11 -9.13
C THR A 84 29.56 -27.16 -7.92
N LEU A 85 30.21 -27.52 -6.82
CA LEU A 85 30.22 -26.79 -5.56
C LEU A 85 31.44 -25.88 -5.46
N GLY A 86 31.28 -24.75 -4.79
CA GLY A 86 32.40 -23.94 -4.31
C GLY A 86 31.96 -22.55 -3.86
N VAL A 87 32.90 -21.81 -3.26
CA VAL A 87 32.63 -20.46 -2.76
C VAL A 87 32.85 -19.45 -3.88
N GLN A 88 31.99 -18.44 -3.95
CA GLN A 88 32.06 -17.36 -4.92
C GLN A 88 33.42 -16.64 -4.81
N TRP A 89 34.12 -16.49 -5.93
CA TRP A 89 35.39 -15.77 -6.01
C TRP A 89 35.25 -14.31 -5.54
N GLN A 90 35.99 -13.93 -4.50
CA GLN A 90 35.91 -12.63 -3.83
C GLN A 90 37.29 -11.97 -3.62
N GLY A 91 38.31 -12.43 -4.34
CA GLY A 91 39.67 -11.90 -4.29
C GLY A 91 40.67 -12.78 -3.55
N GLY A 92 40.27 -13.99 -3.13
CA GLY A 92 41.15 -15.04 -2.63
C GLY A 92 41.25 -15.10 -1.10
N ASN A 93 41.31 -16.33 -0.58
CA ASN A 93 41.40 -16.72 0.82
C ASN A 93 40.32 -16.08 1.72
N ARG A 94 39.09 -16.02 1.21
CA ARG A 94 37.90 -15.51 1.93
C ARG A 94 36.79 -16.55 1.94
N GLY A 95 35.97 -16.49 2.98
CA GLY A 95 34.85 -17.41 3.19
C GLY A 95 35.32 -18.81 3.55
N SER A 96 34.44 -19.55 4.22
CA SER A 96 34.73 -20.86 4.78
C SER A 96 33.42 -21.65 4.92
N VAL A 97 33.04 -22.31 3.84
CA VAL A 97 31.72 -22.96 3.73
C VAL A 97 31.85 -24.48 3.80
N ILE A 98 30.99 -25.11 4.60
CA ILE A 98 30.74 -26.55 4.56
C ILE A 98 29.45 -26.80 3.77
N PHE A 99 29.57 -27.54 2.66
CA PHE A 99 28.46 -27.95 1.83
C PHE A 99 27.93 -29.32 2.27
N GLN A 100 26.62 -29.47 2.33
CA GLN A 100 25.96 -30.72 2.66
C GLN A 100 24.82 -30.99 1.69
N VAL A 101 24.68 -32.24 1.28
CA VAL A 101 23.51 -32.69 0.49
C VAL A 101 22.85 -33.85 1.20
N SER A 102 21.56 -33.71 1.49
CA SER A 102 20.75 -34.79 2.03
C SER A 102 19.57 -35.12 1.12
N VAL A 103 19.18 -36.40 1.12
CA VAL A 103 18.07 -36.94 0.32
C VAL A 103 17.14 -37.69 1.27
N ASP A 104 15.87 -37.30 1.30
CA ASP A 104 14.85 -37.81 2.25
C ASP A 104 15.37 -37.89 3.70
N GLY A 105 16.00 -36.80 4.16
CA GLY A 105 16.57 -36.68 5.51
C GLY A 105 17.89 -37.42 5.74
N LYS A 106 18.41 -38.18 4.77
CA LYS A 106 19.70 -38.87 4.87
C LYS A 106 20.81 -38.04 4.23
N LEU A 107 21.80 -37.62 5.03
CA LEU A 107 23.00 -36.95 4.53
C LEU A 107 23.83 -37.89 3.63
N LEU A 108 24.11 -37.47 2.40
CA LEU A 108 24.87 -38.24 1.40
C LEU A 108 26.19 -37.57 1.00
N VAL A 109 26.25 -36.24 1.01
CA VAL A 109 27.48 -35.49 0.72
C VAL A 109 27.75 -34.53 1.87
N LYS A 110 29.03 -34.45 2.27
CA LYS A 110 29.58 -33.38 3.08
C LYS A 110 30.93 -32.99 2.49
N ALA A 111 31.09 -31.74 2.10
CA ALA A 111 32.30 -31.19 1.48
C ALA A 111 32.70 -29.88 2.17
N GLY A 112 34.01 -29.60 2.19
CA GLY A 112 34.57 -28.44 2.88
C GLY A 112 35.21 -28.74 4.25
N PRO A 113 35.71 -27.70 4.94
CA PRO A 113 35.55 -26.28 4.61
C PRO A 113 36.19 -25.92 3.27
N MET A 114 35.48 -25.11 2.48
CA MET A 114 35.95 -24.54 1.22
C MET A 114 36.00 -23.03 1.33
N SER A 115 37.04 -22.43 0.76
CA SER A 115 37.22 -20.99 0.59
C SER A 115 37.03 -20.58 -0.87
N ASP A 116 36.97 -19.29 -1.14
CA ASP A 116 36.85 -18.75 -2.50
C ASP A 116 38.08 -19.06 -3.40
N SER A 117 39.20 -19.46 -2.81
CA SER A 117 40.42 -19.91 -3.50
C SER A 117 40.36 -21.37 -3.92
N ASP A 118 39.46 -22.18 -3.35
CA ASP A 118 39.44 -23.61 -3.63
C ASP A 118 38.86 -23.91 -5.03
N PRO A 119 39.39 -24.93 -5.72
CA PRO A 119 38.89 -25.29 -7.03
C PRO A 119 37.46 -25.84 -6.94
N PRO A 120 36.65 -25.69 -8.01
CA PRO A 120 35.30 -26.24 -8.07
C PRO A 120 35.29 -27.76 -7.85
N GLN A 121 34.37 -28.24 -7.01
CA GLN A 121 34.21 -29.66 -6.72
C GLN A 121 32.90 -30.20 -7.31
N GLN A 122 32.98 -31.18 -8.20
CA GLN A 122 31.79 -31.83 -8.75
C GLN A 122 31.20 -32.85 -7.78
N ILE A 123 29.87 -32.90 -7.75
CA ILE A 123 29.10 -33.90 -7.04
C ILE A 123 28.02 -34.49 -7.94
N GLU A 124 27.74 -35.77 -7.72
CA GLU A 124 26.61 -36.49 -8.30
C GLU A 124 25.99 -37.34 -7.20
N VAL A 125 24.68 -37.19 -7.01
CA VAL A 125 23.93 -37.82 -5.92
C VAL A 125 22.76 -38.58 -6.51
N PRO A 126 22.62 -39.90 -6.24
CA PRO A 126 21.46 -40.65 -6.67
C PRO A 126 20.23 -40.19 -5.88
N VAL A 127 19.15 -39.90 -6.60
CA VAL A 127 17.86 -39.46 -6.05
C VAL A 127 16.67 -40.26 -6.59
N ALA A 128 16.94 -41.42 -7.19
CA ALA A 128 15.91 -42.32 -7.71
C ALA A 128 14.89 -42.68 -6.63
N GLY A 129 13.61 -42.40 -6.91
CA GLY A 129 12.50 -42.64 -5.98
C GLY A 129 12.41 -41.66 -4.80
N ALA A 130 13.37 -40.75 -4.64
CA ALA A 130 13.40 -39.81 -3.52
C ALA A 130 12.35 -38.70 -3.66
N ARG A 131 11.86 -38.20 -2.52
CA ARG A 131 10.83 -37.14 -2.50
C ARG A 131 11.43 -35.76 -2.23
N GLU A 132 12.51 -35.67 -1.48
CA GLU A 132 13.13 -34.42 -1.06
C GLU A 132 14.66 -34.45 -1.24
N LEU A 133 15.20 -33.35 -1.73
CA LEU A 133 16.64 -33.06 -1.78
C LEU A 133 16.91 -31.75 -1.03
N ARG A 134 17.84 -31.76 -0.07
CA ARG A 134 18.28 -30.55 0.63
C ARG A 134 19.73 -30.25 0.31
N LEU A 135 19.99 -29.02 -0.12
CA LEU A 135 21.32 -28.46 -0.35
C LEU A 135 21.57 -27.45 0.78
N ILE A 136 22.57 -27.72 1.61
CA ILE A 136 22.84 -26.94 2.83
C ILE A 136 24.24 -26.36 2.73
N ALA A 137 24.36 -25.08 3.03
CA ALA A 137 25.64 -24.40 3.20
C ALA A 137 25.72 -23.86 4.63
N SER A 138 26.73 -24.25 5.39
CA SER A 138 26.93 -23.80 6.77
C SER A 138 28.31 -23.19 6.97
N ASP A 139 28.40 -22.28 7.93
CA ASP A 139 29.65 -21.73 8.46
C ASP A 139 30.55 -22.87 8.98
N ALA A 140 31.86 -22.80 8.72
CA ALA A 140 32.84 -23.74 9.21
C ALA A 140 33.37 -23.43 10.62
N GLY A 141 32.88 -22.37 11.26
CA GLY A 141 33.18 -21.99 12.64
C GLY A 141 34.00 -20.71 12.78
N ASP A 142 34.19 -19.95 11.72
CA ASP A 142 34.87 -18.64 11.69
C ASP A 142 33.93 -17.45 11.40
N GLY A 143 32.62 -17.73 11.32
CA GLY A 143 31.57 -16.75 11.10
C GLY A 143 31.25 -16.58 9.63
N ILE A 144 30.04 -16.08 9.33
CA ILE A 144 29.45 -16.09 7.98
C ILE A 144 30.07 -15.13 6.95
N GLY A 145 31.22 -14.53 7.26
CA GLY A 145 31.79 -13.46 6.44
C GLY A 145 32.33 -13.98 5.11
N CYS A 146 31.77 -13.48 3.99
CA CYS A 146 32.15 -13.88 2.62
C CYS A 146 31.73 -15.33 2.26
N ASP A 147 30.77 -15.93 2.97
CA ASP A 147 30.32 -17.32 2.77
C ASP A 147 29.27 -17.46 1.66
N MET A 148 29.56 -16.88 0.50
CA MET A 148 28.71 -16.99 -0.69
C MET A 148 28.91 -18.35 -1.36
N ALA A 149 28.00 -19.27 -1.08
CA ALA A 149 27.99 -20.65 -1.54
C ALA A 149 27.34 -20.78 -2.93
N ASN A 150 28.09 -21.31 -3.91
CA ASN A 150 27.57 -21.56 -5.25
C ASN A 150 27.32 -23.06 -5.49
N TRP A 151 26.11 -23.36 -5.96
CA TRP A 151 25.72 -24.64 -6.54
C TRP A 151 25.66 -24.47 -8.07
N ALA A 152 26.83 -24.40 -8.70
CA ALA A 152 26.96 -24.16 -10.14
C ALA A 152 26.52 -25.39 -10.96
N GLU A 153 25.88 -25.15 -12.11
CA GLU A 153 25.29 -26.18 -12.98
C GLU A 153 24.37 -27.16 -12.25
N ALA A 154 23.75 -26.72 -11.13
CA ALA A 154 22.86 -27.54 -10.34
C ALA A 154 21.67 -28.01 -11.20
N CYS A 155 21.59 -29.33 -11.44
CA CYS A 155 20.59 -29.92 -12.31
C CYS A 155 20.11 -31.28 -11.81
N LEU A 156 18.89 -31.65 -12.21
CA LEU A 156 18.31 -32.96 -11.99
C LEU A 156 18.16 -33.70 -13.32
N VAL A 157 18.43 -35.00 -13.29
CA VAL A 157 18.24 -35.90 -14.44
C VAL A 157 16.92 -36.63 -14.27
N ARG A 158 15.98 -36.44 -15.20
CA ARG A 158 14.65 -37.08 -15.15
C ARG A 158 14.77 -38.60 -15.19
N ASP A 159 13.89 -39.27 -14.46
CA ASP A 159 13.68 -40.71 -14.60
C ASP A 159 12.92 -40.97 -15.91
N PRO A 160 13.49 -41.70 -16.88
CA PRO A 160 12.82 -41.96 -18.15
C PRO A 160 11.52 -42.77 -18.00
N ARG A 161 11.27 -43.40 -16.84
CA ARG A 161 9.99 -44.09 -16.55
C ARG A 161 8.86 -43.12 -16.20
N VAL A 162 9.19 -41.87 -15.86
CA VAL A 162 8.22 -40.86 -15.40
C VAL A 162 7.77 -40.00 -16.59
N PRO A 163 6.46 -39.95 -16.90
CA PRO A 163 5.95 -39.15 -18.00
C PRO A 163 6.16 -37.65 -17.77
N SER A 164 6.40 -36.91 -18.86
CA SER A 164 6.41 -35.45 -18.87
C SER A 164 5.08 -34.90 -19.39
N PHE A 165 4.63 -33.79 -18.81
CA PHE A 165 3.35 -33.15 -19.14
C PHE A 165 3.58 -31.73 -19.65
N ASP A 166 2.90 -31.35 -20.74
CA ASP A 166 2.95 -29.99 -21.28
C ASP A 166 1.77 -29.14 -20.75
N ALA A 167 1.70 -27.88 -21.16
CA ALA A 167 0.62 -26.97 -20.76
C ALA A 167 -0.76 -27.49 -21.18
N CYS A 168 -1.72 -27.34 -20.27
CA CYS A 168 -3.12 -27.71 -20.46
C CYS A 168 -3.79 -26.83 -21.52
N ALA A 169 -4.68 -27.41 -22.32
CA ALA A 169 -5.53 -26.70 -23.25
C ALA A 169 -7.01 -26.91 -22.90
N VAL A 170 -7.80 -25.84 -22.94
CA VAL A 170 -9.25 -25.88 -22.69
C VAL A 170 -9.99 -25.55 -23.98
N SER A 171 -11.10 -26.24 -24.25
CA SER A 171 -11.98 -25.97 -25.37
C SER A 171 -13.46 -26.02 -24.96
N PHE A 172 -14.27 -25.25 -25.67
CA PHE A 172 -15.73 -25.15 -25.52
C PHE A 172 -16.38 -25.51 -26.85
N GLY A 173 -17.18 -26.57 -26.91
CA GLY A 173 -17.83 -26.99 -28.16
C GLY A 173 -16.84 -27.41 -29.25
N GLY A 174 -15.67 -27.93 -28.88
CA GLY A 174 -14.59 -28.29 -29.80
C GLY A 174 -13.69 -27.12 -30.25
N GLU A 175 -14.03 -25.88 -29.93
CA GLU A 175 -13.22 -24.70 -30.27
C GLU A 175 -12.33 -24.28 -29.10
N PRO A 176 -11.09 -23.80 -29.33
CA PRO A 176 -10.21 -23.31 -28.26
C PRO A 176 -10.90 -22.26 -27.37
N ALA A 177 -10.80 -22.44 -26.06
CA ALA A 177 -11.27 -21.48 -25.09
C ALA A 177 -10.31 -20.26 -25.06
N PRO A 178 -10.79 -19.06 -24.62
CA PRO A 178 -9.88 -17.94 -24.36
C PRO A 178 -8.83 -18.32 -23.29
N PRO A 179 -7.72 -17.58 -23.21
CA PRO A 179 -6.77 -17.78 -22.12
C PRO A 179 -7.46 -17.51 -20.76
N PRO A 180 -6.97 -18.12 -19.67
CA PRO A 180 -7.46 -17.83 -18.31
C PRO A 180 -7.27 -16.35 -17.98
N SER A 181 -8.08 -15.81 -17.07
CA SER A 181 -7.80 -14.51 -16.47
C SER A 181 -6.42 -14.51 -15.79
N ALA A 182 -5.85 -13.33 -15.54
CA ALA A 182 -4.71 -13.23 -14.63
C ALA A 182 -5.08 -13.90 -13.30
N ALA A 183 -4.19 -14.72 -12.75
CA ALA A 183 -4.47 -15.44 -11.52
C ALA A 183 -4.38 -14.47 -10.34
N ALA A 184 -5.39 -14.45 -9.47
CA ALA A 184 -5.31 -13.80 -8.16
C ALA A 184 -5.20 -14.91 -7.10
N GLY A 185 -4.08 -14.98 -6.36
CA GLY A 185 -3.87 -16.04 -5.37
C GLY A 185 -4.10 -17.48 -5.90
N GLY A 186 -3.72 -17.73 -7.16
CA GLY A 186 -3.85 -19.04 -7.81
C GLY A 186 -5.26 -19.41 -8.29
N PHE A 187 -6.21 -18.46 -8.30
CA PHE A 187 -7.52 -18.62 -8.95
C PHE A 187 -7.56 -17.88 -10.28
N ALA A 188 -8.03 -18.54 -11.33
CA ALA A 188 -8.31 -17.92 -12.62
C ALA A 188 -9.64 -18.42 -13.21
N MET A 189 -10.28 -17.59 -14.03
CA MET A 189 -11.50 -17.95 -14.75
C MET A 189 -11.23 -17.97 -16.26
N ILE A 190 -11.76 -18.99 -16.94
CA ILE A 190 -11.81 -19.08 -18.40
C ILE A 190 -13.28 -19.02 -18.82
N ALA A 191 -13.66 -17.95 -19.52
CA ALA A 191 -15.04 -17.75 -19.96
C ALA A 191 -15.08 -16.86 -21.22
N ARG A 192 -16.09 -17.09 -22.07
CA ARG A 192 -16.53 -16.15 -23.10
C ARG A 192 -17.72 -15.34 -22.54
N GLN A 193 -18.19 -14.32 -23.27
CA GLN A 193 -19.40 -13.56 -22.89
C GLN A 193 -20.65 -14.46 -22.72
N THR A 194 -20.72 -15.56 -23.49
CA THR A 194 -21.75 -16.60 -23.40
C THR A 194 -21.10 -17.98 -23.50
N GLY A 195 -21.78 -19.04 -23.06
CA GLY A 195 -21.23 -20.39 -23.05
C GLY A 195 -20.67 -20.83 -21.68
N PRO A 196 -19.96 -21.97 -21.64
CA PRO A 196 -19.36 -22.52 -20.43
C PRO A 196 -18.48 -21.52 -19.67
N GLN A 197 -18.42 -21.73 -18.36
CA GLN A 197 -17.41 -21.09 -17.51
C GLN A 197 -16.55 -22.16 -16.84
N VAL A 198 -15.24 -21.91 -16.77
CA VAL A 198 -14.28 -22.78 -16.09
C VAL A 198 -13.53 -21.99 -15.03
N ALA A 199 -13.46 -22.54 -13.82
CA ALA A 199 -12.59 -22.04 -12.76
C ALA A 199 -11.37 -22.95 -12.62
N VAL A 200 -10.20 -22.34 -12.53
CA VAL A 200 -8.93 -23.01 -12.26
C VAL A 200 -8.48 -22.63 -10.86
N MET A 201 -8.23 -23.63 -10.03
CA MET A 201 -7.74 -23.46 -8.65
C MET A 201 -6.41 -24.20 -8.50
N GLU A 202 -5.31 -23.48 -8.71
CA GLU A 202 -3.95 -24.06 -8.70
C GLU A 202 -3.57 -24.60 -7.31
N THR A 203 -3.98 -23.90 -6.24
CA THR A 203 -3.72 -24.29 -4.84
C THR A 203 -4.37 -25.63 -4.48
N ALA A 204 -5.57 -25.90 -5.03
CA ALA A 204 -6.29 -27.15 -4.84
C ALA A 204 -6.00 -28.20 -5.93
N ARG A 205 -5.19 -27.87 -6.96
CA ARG A 205 -4.95 -28.70 -8.15
C ARG A 205 -6.27 -29.19 -8.78
N LYS A 206 -7.24 -28.29 -8.83
CA LYS A 206 -8.64 -28.54 -9.21
C LYS A 206 -9.01 -27.62 -10.36
N TRP A 207 -9.83 -28.13 -11.27
CA TRP A 207 -10.57 -27.29 -12.20
C TRP A 207 -12.05 -27.65 -12.14
N SER A 208 -12.90 -26.65 -12.31
CA SER A 208 -14.34 -26.79 -12.22
C SER A 208 -15.00 -26.15 -13.43
N ALA A 209 -16.16 -26.65 -13.83
CA ALA A 209 -16.93 -26.12 -14.94
C ALA A 209 -18.39 -25.94 -14.56
N ASP A 210 -19.00 -24.88 -15.04
CA ASP A 210 -20.46 -24.65 -15.02
C ASP A 210 -20.96 -24.63 -16.46
N ILE A 211 -21.79 -25.62 -16.79
CA ILE A 211 -22.25 -25.92 -18.16
C ILE A 211 -23.77 -25.99 -18.21
N ALA A 212 -24.36 -25.35 -19.22
CA ALA A 212 -25.79 -25.36 -19.51
C ALA A 212 -26.15 -26.45 -20.54
N PRO A 213 -27.45 -26.78 -20.74
CA PRO A 213 -27.87 -27.76 -21.75
C PRO A 213 -27.32 -27.43 -23.14
N GLY A 214 -26.71 -28.43 -23.79
CA GLY A 214 -26.09 -28.28 -25.11
C GLY A 214 -24.66 -27.71 -25.08
N GLU A 215 -24.15 -27.30 -23.92
CA GLU A 215 -22.77 -26.90 -23.75
C GLU A 215 -21.89 -28.11 -23.34
N ASP A 216 -20.65 -28.11 -23.84
CA ASP A 216 -19.59 -29.04 -23.43
C ASP A 216 -18.27 -28.32 -23.18
N VAL A 217 -17.47 -28.92 -22.31
CA VAL A 217 -16.13 -28.45 -21.97
C VAL A 217 -15.15 -29.61 -22.04
N ARG A 218 -13.93 -29.32 -22.48
CA ARG A 218 -12.85 -30.30 -22.57
C ARG A 218 -11.53 -29.69 -22.10
N LEU A 219 -10.83 -30.41 -21.24
CA LEU A 219 -9.46 -30.17 -20.80
C LEU A 219 -8.55 -31.24 -21.40
N VAL A 220 -7.49 -30.80 -22.07
CA VAL A 220 -6.45 -31.67 -22.63
C VAL A 220 -5.13 -31.42 -21.90
N VAL A 221 -4.48 -32.50 -21.46
CA VAL A 221 -3.13 -32.49 -20.88
C VAL A 221 -2.23 -33.33 -21.77
N PRO A 222 -1.31 -32.72 -22.56
CA PRO A 222 -0.38 -33.48 -23.38
C PRO A 222 0.61 -34.23 -22.49
N VAL A 223 0.86 -35.50 -22.81
CA VAL A 223 1.75 -36.41 -22.07
C VAL A 223 2.74 -37.10 -23.02
N ARG A 224 4.00 -37.20 -22.58
CA ARG A 224 5.12 -37.79 -23.33
C ARG A 224 6.00 -38.66 -22.42
N ASN A 225 6.91 -39.41 -23.04
CA ASN A 225 8.05 -40.05 -22.36
C ASN A 225 7.68 -41.02 -21.22
N SER A 226 6.64 -41.86 -21.36
CA SER A 226 6.50 -43.01 -20.46
C SER A 226 7.00 -44.29 -21.14
N VAL A 227 7.75 -45.07 -20.38
CA VAL A 227 8.30 -46.36 -20.82
C VAL A 227 7.34 -47.51 -20.49
N GLU A 228 6.55 -47.36 -19.42
CA GLU A 228 5.56 -48.32 -18.94
C GLU A 228 4.12 -47.85 -19.18
N PRO A 229 3.13 -48.77 -19.26
CA PRO A 229 1.71 -48.41 -19.39
C PRO A 229 1.21 -47.52 -18.25
N LEU A 230 0.54 -46.41 -18.58
CA LEU A 230 -0.02 -45.47 -17.62
C LEU A 230 -1.51 -45.74 -17.40
N ARG A 231 -1.93 -45.85 -16.14
CA ARG A 231 -3.34 -45.76 -15.75
C ARG A 231 -3.64 -44.36 -15.23
N ILE A 232 -4.50 -43.62 -15.92
CA ILE A 232 -4.96 -42.29 -15.48
C ILE A 232 -6.25 -42.41 -14.69
N ALA A 233 -6.33 -41.72 -13.56
CA ALA A 233 -7.55 -41.58 -12.76
C ALA A 233 -7.84 -40.12 -12.36
N CYS A 234 -9.11 -39.77 -12.20
CA CYS A 234 -9.56 -38.45 -11.78
C CYS A 234 -10.86 -38.55 -10.97
N ASP A 235 -10.97 -37.74 -9.92
CA ASP A 235 -12.18 -37.68 -9.10
C ASP A 235 -13.07 -36.55 -9.60
N VAL A 236 -14.35 -36.86 -9.87
CA VAL A 236 -15.35 -35.94 -10.40
C VAL A 236 -16.49 -35.79 -9.41
N ARG A 237 -16.83 -34.55 -9.05
CA ARG A 237 -17.98 -34.21 -8.22
C ARG A 237 -18.98 -33.40 -9.03
N CYS A 238 -20.25 -33.79 -8.99
CA CYS A 238 -21.36 -33.01 -9.53
C CYS A 238 -22.09 -32.32 -8.38
N GLY A 239 -22.24 -31.00 -8.42
CA GLY A 239 -22.97 -30.26 -7.39
C GLY A 239 -24.01 -29.27 -7.91
N GLY A 240 -24.30 -29.31 -9.21
CA GLY A 240 -25.46 -28.64 -9.78
C GLY A 240 -26.78 -29.33 -9.44
N SER A 241 -27.89 -28.78 -9.94
CA SER A 241 -29.25 -29.35 -9.77
C SER A 241 -29.57 -30.47 -10.77
N SER A 242 -28.72 -30.65 -11.80
CA SER A 242 -28.89 -31.62 -12.88
C SER A 242 -27.65 -32.51 -13.05
N GLY A 243 -27.82 -33.68 -13.66
CA GLY A 243 -26.71 -34.59 -13.95
C GLY A 243 -25.87 -34.16 -15.15
N ALA A 244 -24.68 -34.73 -15.28
CA ALA A 244 -23.77 -34.53 -16.40
C ALA A 244 -23.23 -35.87 -16.93
N GLU A 245 -22.97 -35.94 -18.24
CA GLU A 245 -22.06 -36.94 -18.78
C GLU A 245 -20.63 -36.43 -18.66
N VAL A 246 -19.75 -37.26 -18.12
CA VAL A 246 -18.32 -36.96 -17.97
C VAL A 246 -17.49 -38.08 -18.54
N GLY A 247 -16.31 -37.74 -19.05
CA GLY A 247 -15.39 -38.73 -19.58
C GLY A 247 -13.93 -38.41 -19.29
N LEU A 248 -13.14 -39.48 -19.29
CA LEU A 248 -11.68 -39.48 -19.22
C LEU A 248 -11.17 -40.39 -20.33
N SER A 249 -10.23 -39.91 -21.14
CA SER A 249 -9.55 -40.73 -22.15
C SER A 249 -8.05 -40.52 -22.16
N LEU A 250 -7.35 -41.59 -22.56
CA LEU A 250 -5.95 -41.58 -22.95
C LEU A 250 -5.84 -42.43 -24.22
N ARG A 251 -5.52 -41.80 -25.36
CA ARG A 251 -5.54 -42.42 -26.71
C ARG A 251 -6.91 -43.02 -27.05
N ASP A 252 -6.96 -44.29 -27.44
CA ASP A 252 -8.15 -45.05 -27.83
C ASP A 252 -8.97 -45.54 -26.63
N ARG A 253 -8.44 -45.43 -25.41
CA ARG A 253 -9.13 -45.85 -24.20
C ARG A 253 -9.92 -44.69 -23.62
N GLN A 254 -11.24 -44.85 -23.59
CA GLN A 254 -12.16 -43.86 -23.06
C GLN A 254 -13.11 -44.48 -22.04
N ILE A 255 -13.35 -43.76 -20.95
CA ILE A 255 -14.38 -44.05 -19.96
C ILE A 255 -15.39 -42.92 -19.98
N ARG A 256 -16.66 -43.29 -19.88
CA ARG A 256 -17.78 -42.35 -19.76
C ARG A 256 -18.65 -42.76 -18.59
N ARG A 257 -19.14 -41.78 -17.83
CA ARG A 257 -20.09 -41.98 -16.73
C ARG A 257 -21.12 -40.85 -16.75
N THR A 258 -22.35 -41.16 -16.38
CA THR A 258 -23.34 -40.16 -16.01
C THR A 258 -23.25 -39.95 -14.51
N VAL A 259 -23.08 -38.70 -14.07
CA VAL A 259 -22.91 -38.31 -12.66
C VAL A 259 -24.13 -37.51 -12.23
N SER A 260 -24.79 -37.96 -11.18
CA SER A 260 -25.99 -37.32 -10.63
C SER A 260 -25.63 -36.17 -9.67
N PRO A 261 -26.54 -35.21 -9.43
CA PRO A 261 -26.37 -34.18 -8.40
C PRO A 261 -25.92 -34.73 -7.05
N GLY A 262 -24.91 -34.11 -6.45
CA GLY A 262 -24.32 -34.53 -5.17
C GLY A 262 -23.41 -35.76 -5.24
N GLN A 263 -23.34 -36.45 -6.38
CA GLN A 263 -22.52 -37.64 -6.54
C GLN A 263 -21.05 -37.28 -6.77
N ARG A 264 -20.17 -38.09 -6.19
CA ARG A 264 -18.73 -38.12 -6.48
C ARG A 264 -18.38 -39.48 -7.10
N VAL A 265 -17.63 -39.48 -8.21
CA VAL A 265 -17.19 -40.69 -8.90
C VAL A 265 -15.70 -40.62 -9.22
N GLU A 266 -15.03 -41.78 -9.26
CA GLU A 266 -13.70 -41.93 -9.84
C GLU A 266 -13.84 -42.35 -11.31
N LEU A 267 -13.20 -41.61 -12.22
CA LEU A 267 -12.96 -42.05 -13.60
C LEU A 267 -11.54 -42.61 -13.66
N ALA A 268 -11.35 -43.86 -14.10
CA ALA A 268 -10.01 -44.45 -14.14
C ALA A 268 -9.81 -45.39 -15.33
N THR A 269 -8.96 -44.99 -16.27
CA THR A 269 -8.61 -45.74 -17.48
C THR A 269 -7.97 -47.10 -17.18
N GLU A 270 -8.03 -48.03 -18.13
CA GLU A 270 -7.11 -49.17 -18.15
C GLU A 270 -5.68 -48.69 -18.47
N PRO A 271 -4.62 -49.40 -18.04
CA PRO A 271 -3.24 -49.00 -18.36
C PRO A 271 -2.97 -48.91 -19.86
N VAL A 272 -2.39 -47.79 -20.33
CA VAL A 272 -2.12 -47.52 -21.76
C VAL A 272 -0.65 -47.14 -21.99
N ASN A 273 -0.02 -47.76 -22.99
CA ASN A 273 1.33 -47.36 -23.44
C ASN A 273 1.28 -46.03 -24.20
N VAL A 274 2.10 -45.05 -23.80
CA VAL A 274 2.21 -43.73 -24.46
C VAL A 274 3.50 -43.55 -25.29
N ASN A 275 4.26 -44.63 -25.50
CA ASN A 275 5.60 -44.62 -26.11
C ASN A 275 5.62 -44.80 -27.65
N THR A 276 5.08 -43.84 -28.43
CA THR A 276 5.05 -43.97 -29.92
C THR A 276 5.72 -42.83 -30.69
N GLY A 277 6.56 -42.01 -30.04
CA GLY A 277 7.28 -40.91 -30.71
C GLY A 277 6.47 -39.64 -31.01
N ALA A 278 5.15 -39.65 -30.80
CA ALA A 278 4.27 -38.47 -30.84
C ALA A 278 3.62 -38.23 -29.46
N ALA A 279 3.25 -36.98 -29.15
CA ALA A 279 2.54 -36.65 -27.91
C ALA A 279 1.20 -37.40 -27.83
N SER A 280 0.88 -37.98 -26.68
CA SER A 280 -0.46 -38.49 -26.38
C SER A 280 -1.21 -37.47 -25.54
N GLU A 281 -2.53 -37.57 -25.48
CA GLU A 281 -3.37 -36.59 -24.79
C GLU A 281 -4.20 -37.29 -23.71
N ILE A 282 -4.12 -36.79 -22.48
CA ILE A 282 -5.11 -37.07 -21.44
C ILE A 282 -6.24 -36.06 -21.66
N GLU A 283 -7.43 -36.57 -21.95
CA GLU A 283 -8.60 -35.73 -22.19
C GLU A 283 -9.64 -35.97 -21.09
N LEU A 284 -10.05 -34.89 -20.43
CA LEU A 284 -11.20 -34.85 -19.53
C LEU A 284 -12.28 -33.99 -20.19
N TRP A 285 -13.52 -34.47 -20.22
CA TRP A 285 -14.62 -33.69 -20.77
C TRP A 285 -15.91 -33.85 -19.97
N ALA A 286 -16.79 -32.87 -20.13
CA ALA A 286 -18.12 -32.89 -19.55
C ALA A 286 -19.15 -32.29 -20.51
N ARG A 287 -20.37 -32.82 -20.45
CA ARG A 287 -21.55 -32.33 -21.17
C ARG A 287 -22.77 -32.38 -20.26
N ALA A 288 -23.56 -31.31 -20.26
CA ALA A 288 -24.83 -31.28 -19.53
C ALA A 288 -25.87 -32.20 -20.18
N VAL A 289 -26.65 -32.92 -19.38
CA VAL A 289 -27.70 -33.83 -19.86
C VAL A 289 -29.05 -33.10 -19.93
N ASP A 290 -29.63 -32.79 -18.76
CA ASP A 290 -31.02 -32.33 -18.66
C ASP A 290 -31.16 -30.84 -18.25
N GLY A 291 -30.11 -30.25 -17.67
CA GLY A 291 -30.14 -28.91 -17.09
C GLY A 291 -28.75 -28.37 -16.80
N ALA A 292 -28.67 -27.11 -16.37
CA ALA A 292 -27.41 -26.51 -16.00
C ALA A 292 -26.79 -27.25 -14.80
N THR A 293 -25.49 -27.48 -14.85
CA THR A 293 -24.80 -28.26 -13.84
C THR A 293 -23.35 -27.84 -13.64
N GLY A 294 -22.91 -27.99 -12.40
CA GLY A 294 -21.59 -27.67 -11.93
C GLY A 294 -20.78 -28.93 -11.65
N LEU A 295 -19.57 -28.99 -12.17
CA LEU A 295 -18.65 -30.11 -12.02
C LEU A 295 -17.31 -29.65 -11.45
N SER A 296 -16.73 -30.45 -10.58
CA SER A 296 -15.35 -30.27 -10.12
C SER A 296 -14.54 -31.52 -10.45
N PHE A 297 -13.38 -31.32 -11.07
CA PHE A 297 -12.40 -32.33 -11.40
C PHE A 297 -11.18 -32.13 -10.52
N SER A 298 -10.83 -33.14 -9.74
CA SER A 298 -9.74 -33.09 -8.76
C SER A 298 -8.92 -34.37 -8.78
N ASN A 299 -7.75 -34.33 -8.12
CA ASN A 299 -6.91 -35.50 -7.91
C ASN A 299 -6.58 -36.26 -9.21
N LEU A 300 -6.32 -35.53 -10.30
CA LEU A 300 -5.86 -36.12 -11.55
C LEU A 300 -4.49 -36.77 -11.29
N ARG A 301 -4.43 -38.08 -11.51
CA ARG A 301 -3.30 -38.92 -11.13
C ARG A 301 -3.01 -39.97 -12.19
N TYR A 302 -1.76 -40.40 -12.25
CA TYR A 302 -1.33 -41.53 -13.05
C TYR A 302 -0.70 -42.59 -12.16
N THR A 303 -0.90 -43.85 -12.49
CA THR A 303 -0.27 -44.99 -11.84
C THR A 303 0.70 -45.65 -12.82
N VAL A 304 1.92 -45.89 -12.36
CA VAL A 304 2.98 -46.65 -13.05
C VAL A 304 3.61 -47.61 -12.03
N ASP A 305 3.81 -48.89 -12.38
CA ASP A 305 4.38 -49.91 -11.49
C ASP A 305 3.78 -49.99 -10.07
N SER A 306 2.46 -49.79 -9.96
CA SER A 306 1.70 -49.74 -8.68
C SER A 306 1.93 -48.49 -7.82
N GLU A 307 2.79 -47.56 -8.24
CA GLU A 307 2.96 -46.27 -7.60
C GLU A 307 2.07 -45.22 -8.28
N THR A 308 1.46 -44.35 -7.48
CA THR A 308 0.55 -43.31 -7.96
C THR A 308 1.14 -41.93 -7.75
N PHE A 309 1.06 -41.12 -8.80
CA PHE A 309 1.62 -39.77 -8.87
C PHE A 309 0.56 -38.80 -9.40
N HIS A 310 0.71 -37.52 -9.07
CA HIS A 310 -0.19 -36.49 -9.60
C HIS A 310 0.21 -36.08 -11.02
N VAL A 311 -0.80 -35.85 -11.86
CA VAL A 311 -0.62 -35.13 -13.12
C VAL A 311 -0.59 -33.63 -12.80
N PRO A 312 0.47 -32.89 -13.17
CA PRO A 312 0.51 -31.45 -12.98
C PRO A 312 -0.47 -30.77 -13.94
N LEU A 313 -1.35 -29.93 -13.40
CA LEU A 313 -2.22 -29.06 -14.18
C LEU A 313 -1.52 -27.71 -14.35
N VAL A 314 -0.91 -27.48 -15.51
CA VAL A 314 -0.21 -26.23 -15.84
C VAL A 314 -1.00 -25.51 -16.91
N PHE A 315 -1.71 -24.44 -16.52
CA PHE A 315 -2.44 -23.62 -17.49
C PHE A 315 -1.52 -22.54 -18.08
N PRO A 316 -1.70 -22.16 -19.36
CA PRO A 316 -0.99 -21.02 -19.93
C PRO A 316 -1.27 -19.77 -19.10
N GLN A 317 -0.21 -19.13 -18.58
CA GLN A 317 -0.38 -17.87 -17.87
C GLN A 317 -0.78 -16.77 -18.85
N ALA A 318 -1.92 -16.14 -18.62
CA ALA A 318 -2.27 -14.94 -19.35
C ALA A 318 -1.40 -13.77 -18.89
N LYS A 319 -0.93 -12.99 -19.86
CA LYS A 319 -0.35 -11.68 -19.57
C LYS A 319 -1.45 -10.75 -19.09
N GLU A 320 -1.15 -9.95 -18.06
CA GLU A 320 -2.03 -8.84 -17.69
C GLU A 320 -2.25 -7.94 -18.91
N THR A 321 -3.50 -7.55 -19.15
CA THR A 321 -3.90 -6.66 -20.25
C THR A 321 -4.57 -5.42 -19.64
N ILE A 322 -4.39 -4.28 -20.32
CA ILE A 322 -4.91 -2.98 -19.89
C ILE A 322 -5.62 -2.36 -21.11
N PRO A 323 -6.96 -2.24 -21.10
CA PRO A 323 -7.86 -2.67 -20.03
C PRO A 323 -7.87 -4.21 -19.86
N PRO A 324 -8.23 -4.72 -18.67
CA PRO A 324 -8.43 -6.15 -18.47
C PRO A 324 -9.64 -6.66 -19.27
N PRO A 325 -9.70 -7.96 -19.59
CA PRO A 325 -10.83 -8.52 -20.34
C PRO A 325 -12.11 -8.44 -19.51
N VAL A 326 -13.22 -8.07 -20.16
CA VAL A 326 -14.55 -8.10 -19.53
C VAL A 326 -15.02 -9.55 -19.44
N LEU A 327 -15.07 -10.07 -18.22
CA LEU A 327 -15.61 -11.39 -17.92
C LEU A 327 -17.13 -11.32 -17.65
N PRO A 328 -17.89 -12.38 -18.01
CA PRO A 328 -19.30 -12.47 -17.60
C PRO A 328 -19.41 -12.66 -16.08
N ASP A 329 -20.58 -12.35 -15.53
CA ASP A 329 -20.88 -12.68 -14.13
C ASP A 329 -20.71 -14.19 -13.89
N PRO A 330 -20.11 -14.61 -12.76
CA PRO A 330 -19.92 -16.02 -12.45
C PRO A 330 -21.27 -16.74 -12.33
N ARG A 331 -21.38 -17.90 -12.96
CA ARG A 331 -22.52 -18.81 -12.79
C ARG A 331 -22.49 -19.44 -11.39
N PRO A 332 -23.62 -19.94 -10.86
CA PRO A 332 -23.73 -20.36 -9.46
C PRO A 332 -22.65 -21.35 -8.98
N TRP A 333 -22.20 -22.28 -9.84
CA TRP A 333 -21.12 -23.20 -9.44
C TRP A 333 -19.77 -22.51 -9.38
N ILE A 334 -19.47 -21.61 -10.32
CA ILE A 334 -18.24 -20.81 -10.32
C ILE A 334 -18.22 -19.84 -9.12
N GLU A 335 -19.36 -19.24 -8.77
CA GLU A 335 -19.49 -18.44 -7.54
C GLU A 335 -19.12 -19.26 -6.28
N GLN A 336 -19.63 -20.49 -6.17
CA GLN A 336 -19.31 -21.37 -5.05
C GLN A 336 -17.84 -21.78 -5.01
N GLU A 337 -17.24 -22.05 -6.17
CA GLU A 337 -15.83 -22.40 -6.29
C GLU A 337 -14.91 -21.22 -5.93
N LEU A 338 -15.30 -19.99 -6.27
CA LEU A 338 -14.61 -18.78 -5.86
C LEU A 338 -14.70 -18.54 -4.35
N ILE A 339 -15.86 -18.79 -3.73
CA ILE A 339 -16.01 -18.73 -2.26
C ILE A 339 -15.18 -19.81 -1.57
N GLU A 340 -15.18 -21.04 -2.07
CA GLU A 340 -14.36 -22.12 -1.51
C GLU A 340 -12.86 -21.83 -1.66
N TRP A 341 -12.44 -21.29 -2.81
CA TRP A 341 -11.06 -20.82 -3.01
C TRP A 341 -10.69 -19.79 -1.94
N ASP A 342 -11.52 -18.79 -1.71
CA ASP A 342 -11.27 -17.75 -0.73
C ASP A 342 -11.10 -18.31 0.69
N TRP A 343 -11.93 -19.27 1.10
CA TRP A 343 -11.79 -19.94 2.39
C TRP A 343 -10.49 -20.75 2.49
N ARG A 344 -10.13 -21.50 1.44
CA ARG A 344 -8.86 -22.25 1.38
C ARG A 344 -7.67 -21.31 1.49
N MET A 345 -7.76 -20.16 0.84
CA MET A 345 -6.82 -19.07 1.04
C MET A 345 -6.85 -18.69 2.51
N GLN A 346 -7.86 -18.03 3.04
CA GLN A 346 -7.85 -17.58 4.45
C GLN A 346 -7.33 -18.59 5.50
N ASP A 347 -7.64 -19.87 5.37
CA ASP A 347 -7.24 -20.92 6.31
C ASP A 347 -5.87 -21.55 6.09
N GLY A 348 -5.22 -21.28 4.96
CA GLY A 348 -3.91 -21.80 4.66
C GLY A 348 -3.90 -23.22 4.08
N ILE A 349 -4.94 -23.63 3.36
CA ILE A 349 -5.06 -24.99 2.83
C ILE A 349 -4.50 -25.05 1.40
N GLY A 350 -3.38 -25.74 1.22
CA GLY A 350 -2.75 -25.91 -0.10
C GLY A 350 -1.91 -24.71 -0.55
N THR A 351 -1.45 -23.90 0.40
CA THR A 351 -0.65 -22.68 0.14
C THR A 351 0.80 -23.01 -0.22
N ALA A 352 1.50 -22.03 -0.79
CA ALA A 352 2.87 -22.20 -1.26
C ALA A 352 3.91 -22.25 -0.12
N ARG A 353 3.73 -21.42 0.92
CA ARG A 353 4.71 -21.20 2.00
C ARG A 353 4.46 -22.16 3.18
N GLU A 354 3.51 -21.81 4.04
CA GLU A 354 3.14 -22.58 5.23
C GLU A 354 1.70 -23.11 5.10
N SER A 355 1.57 -24.30 4.51
CA SER A 355 0.27 -24.97 4.39
C SER A 355 -0.14 -25.54 5.75
N ARG A 356 -1.44 -25.49 6.03
CA ARG A 356 -2.07 -26.02 7.25
C ARG A 356 -2.84 -27.29 6.98
N SER A 357 -3.00 -28.08 8.03
CA SER A 357 -3.87 -29.25 8.02
C SER A 357 -5.34 -28.85 8.23
N TRP A 358 -6.27 -29.75 7.91
CA TRP A 358 -7.71 -29.45 7.96
C TRP A 358 -8.21 -29.17 9.39
N GLU A 359 -7.67 -29.87 10.37
CA GLU A 359 -8.02 -29.90 11.79
C GLU A 359 -7.57 -28.61 12.48
N GLU A 360 -6.40 -28.11 12.09
CA GLU A 360 -5.86 -26.80 12.47
C GLU A 360 -6.72 -25.67 11.90
N ALA A 361 -7.04 -25.74 10.60
CA ALA A 361 -7.90 -24.78 9.92
C ALA A 361 -9.29 -24.73 10.56
N ILE A 362 -9.96 -25.87 10.71
CA ILE A 362 -11.26 -26.01 11.36
C ILE A 362 -11.23 -25.43 12.77
N GLY A 363 -10.17 -25.70 13.55
CA GLY A 363 -10.02 -25.12 14.90
C GLY A 363 -10.07 -23.60 14.90
N ALA A 364 -9.25 -22.97 14.06
CA ALA A 364 -9.20 -21.51 13.95
C ALA A 364 -10.53 -20.90 13.43
N VAL A 365 -11.26 -21.61 12.57
CA VAL A 365 -12.57 -21.18 12.08
C VAL A 365 -13.62 -21.27 13.19
N LEU A 366 -13.61 -22.36 13.98
CA LEU A 366 -14.50 -22.52 15.12
C LEU A 366 -14.27 -21.42 16.17
N ASP A 367 -13.02 -21.15 16.54
CA ASP A 367 -12.67 -20.13 17.55
C ASP A 367 -13.10 -18.70 17.14
N ARG A 368 -13.03 -18.37 15.84
CA ARG A 368 -13.54 -17.10 15.32
C ARG A 368 -15.06 -17.06 15.25
N GLY A 369 -15.69 -18.17 14.87
CA GLY A 369 -17.16 -18.27 14.83
C GLY A 369 -17.80 -18.23 16.21
N ASP A 370 -17.13 -18.74 17.25
CA ASP A 370 -17.60 -18.68 18.64
C ASP A 370 -17.71 -17.25 19.14
N ARG A 371 -16.70 -16.43 18.83
CA ARG A 371 -16.70 -15.00 19.14
C ARG A 371 -17.81 -14.27 18.38
N LEU A 372 -18.03 -14.60 17.11
CA LEU A 372 -19.13 -14.05 16.32
C LEU A 372 -20.51 -14.43 16.90
N ILE A 373 -20.75 -15.71 17.18
CA ILE A 373 -22.02 -16.20 17.74
C ILE A 373 -22.27 -15.58 19.12
N GLY A 374 -21.25 -15.54 19.99
CA GLY A 374 -21.33 -14.91 21.29
C GLY A 374 -21.72 -13.43 21.18
N HIS A 375 -21.06 -12.68 20.30
CA HIS A 375 -21.38 -11.28 20.08
C HIS A 375 -22.81 -11.08 19.53
N LEU A 376 -23.24 -11.89 18.56
CA LEU A 376 -24.59 -11.81 18.02
C LEU A 376 -25.67 -12.15 19.07
N ALA A 377 -25.39 -13.11 19.96
CA ALA A 377 -26.25 -13.43 21.08
C ALA A 377 -26.35 -12.28 22.09
N GLU A 378 -25.23 -11.64 22.44
CA GLU A 378 -25.20 -10.43 23.28
C GLU A 378 -26.00 -9.28 22.65
N ALA A 379 -25.88 -9.12 21.33
CA ALA A 379 -26.65 -8.16 20.53
C ALA A 379 -28.12 -8.58 20.30
N LYS A 380 -28.56 -9.71 20.86
CA LYS A 380 -29.93 -10.26 20.76
C LYS A 380 -30.39 -10.52 19.32
N VAL A 381 -29.46 -10.86 18.43
CA VAL A 381 -29.78 -11.29 17.06
C VAL A 381 -30.28 -12.73 17.09
N SER A 382 -31.45 -13.00 16.49
CA SER A 382 -31.94 -14.37 16.36
C SER A 382 -31.09 -15.15 15.37
N LEU A 383 -30.63 -16.33 15.77
CA LEU A 383 -29.87 -17.25 14.92
C LEU A 383 -30.68 -18.49 14.52
N ASP A 384 -31.98 -18.59 14.82
CA ASP A 384 -32.90 -19.63 14.31
C ASP A 384 -32.37 -21.07 14.35
N GLY A 385 -31.67 -21.47 15.42
CA GLY A 385 -31.08 -22.81 15.58
C GLY A 385 -29.72 -23.03 14.91
N LEU A 386 -29.17 -22.03 14.21
CA LEU A 386 -27.82 -22.09 13.63
C LEU A 386 -26.74 -22.28 14.70
N ALA A 387 -26.91 -21.69 15.90
CA ALA A 387 -25.98 -21.90 17.02
C ALA A 387 -25.96 -23.37 17.50
N ALA A 388 -27.11 -24.05 17.53
CA ALA A 388 -27.15 -25.47 17.87
C ALA A 388 -26.51 -26.34 16.78
N SER A 389 -26.71 -25.97 15.51
CA SER A 389 -26.03 -26.62 14.38
C SER A 389 -24.51 -26.46 14.45
N TRP A 390 -24.05 -25.30 14.94
CA TRP A 390 -22.62 -25.01 15.09
C TRP A 390 -21.97 -25.93 16.13
N GLU A 391 -22.63 -26.11 17.27
CA GLU A 391 -22.19 -27.05 18.30
C GLU A 391 -22.22 -28.51 17.81
N SER A 392 -23.17 -28.89 16.96
CA SER A 392 -23.18 -30.22 16.35
C SER A 392 -21.97 -30.46 15.45
N LEU A 393 -21.53 -29.46 14.66
CA LEU A 393 -20.33 -29.60 13.83
C LEU A 393 -19.05 -29.61 14.68
N ARG A 394 -19.02 -28.86 15.80
CA ARG A 394 -17.92 -28.93 16.78
C ARG A 394 -17.80 -30.34 17.37
N ALA A 395 -18.91 -30.96 17.77
CA ALA A 395 -18.90 -32.33 18.28
C ALA A 395 -18.37 -33.31 17.22
N ARG A 396 -18.83 -33.20 15.96
CA ARG A 396 -18.33 -34.01 14.84
C ARG A 396 -16.83 -33.86 14.62
N ARG A 397 -16.25 -32.67 14.82
CA ARG A 397 -14.79 -32.48 14.79
C ARG A 397 -14.09 -33.34 15.85
N GLN A 398 -14.61 -33.36 17.08
CA GLN A 398 -14.02 -34.15 18.16
C GLN A 398 -14.03 -35.65 17.83
N ASP A 399 -15.12 -36.14 17.23
CA ASP A 399 -15.21 -37.52 16.77
C ASP A 399 -14.18 -37.85 15.68
N LEU A 400 -13.99 -36.95 14.70
CA LEU A 400 -12.98 -37.13 13.65
C LEU A 400 -11.55 -37.08 14.20
N VAL A 401 -11.26 -36.22 15.21
CA VAL A 401 -9.95 -36.18 15.90
C VAL A 401 -9.69 -37.48 16.66
N ALA A 402 -10.71 -38.06 17.29
CA ALA A 402 -10.59 -39.32 18.03
C ALA A 402 -10.48 -40.55 17.09
N GLY A 403 -10.93 -40.42 15.85
CA GLY A 403 -10.89 -41.46 14.81
C GLY A 403 -9.69 -41.38 13.87
N LYS A 404 -9.65 -42.28 12.89
CA LYS A 404 -8.75 -42.22 11.72
C LYS A 404 -9.51 -41.66 10.52
N ALA A 405 -9.89 -40.38 10.61
CA ALA A 405 -10.63 -39.70 9.56
C ALA A 405 -9.77 -39.52 8.28
N SER A 406 -10.40 -39.69 7.12
CA SER A 406 -9.81 -39.40 5.82
C SER A 406 -9.81 -37.91 5.51
N ASP A 407 -8.92 -37.46 4.61
CA ASP A 407 -8.90 -36.07 4.10
C ASP A 407 -10.26 -35.63 3.55
N LEU A 408 -11.02 -36.56 2.98
CA LEU A 408 -12.36 -36.28 2.46
C LEU A 408 -13.36 -35.97 3.57
N GLU A 409 -13.33 -36.72 4.68
CA GLU A 409 -14.18 -36.45 5.84
C GLU A 409 -13.85 -35.09 6.45
N TRP A 410 -12.56 -34.77 6.53
CA TRP A 410 -12.08 -33.47 6.99
C TRP A 410 -12.47 -32.32 6.07
N GLU A 411 -12.25 -32.43 4.76
CA GLU A 411 -12.67 -31.44 3.77
C GLU A 411 -14.19 -31.22 3.82
N THR A 412 -14.96 -32.29 3.99
CA THR A 412 -16.42 -32.21 4.08
C THR A 412 -16.85 -31.44 5.32
N LEU A 413 -16.30 -31.77 6.49
CA LEU A 413 -16.59 -31.06 7.73
C LEU A 413 -16.17 -29.58 7.64
N TRP A 414 -14.98 -29.30 7.10
CA TRP A 414 -14.48 -27.94 6.89
C TRP A 414 -15.45 -27.11 6.03
N ARG A 415 -15.91 -27.66 4.90
CA ARG A 415 -16.87 -26.99 4.01
C ARG A 415 -18.21 -26.74 4.71
N GLU A 416 -18.74 -27.70 5.46
CA GLU A 416 -19.98 -27.55 6.23
C GLU A 416 -19.88 -26.45 7.29
N ILE A 417 -18.75 -26.38 8.01
CA ILE A 417 -18.49 -25.35 9.01
C ILE A 417 -18.46 -23.97 8.36
N HIS A 418 -17.75 -23.79 7.24
CA HIS A 418 -17.73 -22.52 6.53
C HIS A 418 -19.10 -22.10 6.01
N LEU A 419 -19.86 -23.03 5.43
CA LEU A 419 -21.23 -22.76 4.97
C LEU A 419 -22.14 -22.32 6.12
N LEU A 420 -22.00 -22.94 7.30
CA LEU A 420 -22.74 -22.53 8.49
C LEU A 420 -22.28 -21.18 9.02
N ARG A 421 -20.97 -20.92 9.13
CA ARG A 421 -20.41 -19.63 9.53
C ARG A 421 -20.90 -18.50 8.62
N ARG A 422 -20.86 -18.71 7.30
CA ARG A 422 -21.39 -17.75 6.32
C ARG A 422 -22.86 -17.44 6.57
N ARG A 423 -23.69 -18.45 6.81
CA ARG A 423 -25.11 -18.26 7.15
C ARG A 423 -25.28 -17.43 8.43
N ILE A 424 -24.49 -17.70 9.46
CA ILE A 424 -24.50 -16.95 10.73
C ILE A 424 -24.08 -15.50 10.49
N ALA A 425 -22.98 -15.26 9.77
CA ALA A 425 -22.51 -13.91 9.45
C ALA A 425 -23.56 -13.11 8.64
N LEU A 426 -24.22 -13.75 7.67
CA LEU A 426 -25.24 -13.12 6.84
C LEU A 426 -26.63 -13.03 7.52
N ALA A 427 -26.84 -13.71 8.65
CA ALA A 427 -28.03 -13.55 9.48
C ALA A 427 -27.96 -12.25 10.32
N ASN A 428 -26.77 -11.69 10.52
CA ASN A 428 -26.59 -10.40 11.17
C ASN A 428 -27.38 -9.31 10.41
N PRO A 429 -28.31 -8.57 11.07
CA PRO A 429 -29.03 -7.47 10.45
C PRO A 429 -28.12 -6.40 9.85
N LEU A 430 -26.92 -6.18 10.41
CA LEU A 430 -25.94 -5.25 9.86
C LEU A 430 -25.44 -5.68 8.48
N ALA A 431 -25.37 -6.98 8.20
CA ALA A 431 -24.99 -7.51 6.89
C ALA A 431 -26.09 -7.30 5.82
N LYS A 432 -27.33 -6.96 6.22
CA LYS A 432 -28.44 -6.65 5.32
C LYS A 432 -28.35 -5.19 4.85
N VAL A 433 -27.33 -4.91 4.05
CA VAL A 433 -27.00 -3.55 3.57
C VAL A 433 -27.88 -3.09 2.40
N GLY A 434 -28.66 -3.98 1.78
CA GLY A 434 -29.34 -3.71 0.51
C GLY A 434 -28.35 -3.70 -0.67
N PRO A 435 -28.74 -3.20 -1.85
CA PRO A 435 -27.82 -3.09 -2.98
C PRO A 435 -26.55 -2.30 -2.64
N LEU A 436 -25.40 -2.73 -3.12
CA LEU A 436 -24.12 -2.05 -2.95
C LEU A 436 -23.67 -1.41 -4.25
N VAL A 437 -23.42 -0.10 -4.26
CA VAL A 437 -22.65 0.54 -5.32
C VAL A 437 -21.16 0.37 -5.03
N PHE A 438 -20.37 0.10 -6.06
CA PHE A 438 -18.91 -0.01 -5.98
C PHE A 438 -18.29 0.33 -7.34
N VAL A 439 -16.97 0.45 -7.39
CA VAL A 439 -16.25 0.65 -8.64
C VAL A 439 -15.39 -0.56 -8.94
N LYS A 440 -15.47 -1.06 -10.17
CA LYS A 440 -14.40 -1.88 -10.74
C LYS A 440 -13.38 -0.92 -11.34
N CYS A 441 -12.11 -1.01 -10.98
CA CYS A 441 -11.07 -0.19 -11.59
C CYS A 441 -9.70 -0.86 -11.57
N VAL A 442 -8.86 -0.43 -12.50
CA VAL A 442 -7.45 -0.80 -12.55
C VAL A 442 -6.68 0.21 -11.67
N PRO A 443 -5.80 -0.24 -10.75
CA PRO A 443 -4.94 0.67 -9.98
C PRO A 443 -4.11 1.59 -10.89
N SER A 444 -3.63 2.73 -10.41
CA SER A 444 -2.77 3.61 -11.22
C SER A 444 -1.51 2.91 -11.74
N GLY A 445 -0.90 3.46 -12.80
CA GLY A 445 0.36 2.98 -13.36
C GLY A 445 1.60 3.23 -12.46
N PHE A 446 1.41 3.79 -11.27
CA PHE A 446 2.47 4.10 -10.31
C PHE A 446 1.90 4.08 -8.90
N SER A 447 2.38 3.14 -8.07
CA SER A 447 1.88 2.93 -6.71
C SER A 447 2.55 3.86 -5.71
N HIS A 448 1.98 5.04 -5.52
CA HIS A 448 2.34 5.97 -4.45
C HIS A 448 1.13 6.79 -4.07
N GLN A 449 0.92 7.03 -2.77
CA GLN A 449 -0.27 7.69 -2.24
C GLN A 449 -0.62 9.04 -2.93
N LEU A 450 0.40 9.80 -3.38
CA LEU A 450 0.22 11.13 -3.98
C LEU A 450 0.05 11.10 -5.51
N THR A 451 0.40 10.01 -6.18
CA THR A 451 0.27 9.91 -7.65
C THR A 451 -0.85 8.98 -8.09
N GLN A 452 -1.36 8.12 -7.20
CA GLN A 452 -2.41 7.14 -7.54
C GLN A 452 -3.72 7.76 -8.03
N TYR A 453 -3.98 9.02 -7.70
CA TYR A 453 -5.19 9.76 -8.11
C TYR A 453 -4.91 10.85 -9.15
N SER A 454 -3.70 10.89 -9.71
CA SER A 454 -3.42 11.78 -10.84
C SER A 454 -4.00 11.20 -12.13
N GLY A 455 -4.73 11.99 -12.89
CA GLY A 455 -5.28 11.59 -14.19
C GLY A 455 -4.19 11.11 -15.15
N ARG A 456 -3.00 11.72 -15.12
CA ARG A 456 -1.81 11.30 -15.89
C ARG A 456 -1.37 9.85 -15.62
N ARG A 457 -1.69 9.31 -14.43
CA ARG A 457 -1.33 7.95 -14.00
C ARG A 457 -2.51 6.97 -14.11
N ALA A 458 -3.66 7.43 -14.56
CA ALA A 458 -4.85 6.61 -14.70
C ALA A 458 -4.63 5.51 -15.75
N ARG A 459 -5.16 4.31 -15.49
CA ARG A 459 -5.18 3.20 -16.45
C ARG A 459 -6.64 2.89 -16.81
N PRO A 460 -6.96 2.62 -18.09
CA PRO A 460 -8.31 2.29 -18.50
C PRO A 460 -8.81 0.98 -17.89
N GLY A 461 -10.08 0.93 -17.54
CA GLY A 461 -10.80 -0.29 -17.23
C GLY A 461 -11.81 -0.14 -16.10
N GLY A 462 -12.96 -0.79 -16.27
CA GLY A 462 -14.00 -0.89 -15.24
C GLY A 462 -15.15 0.10 -15.40
N GLY A 463 -15.69 0.58 -14.28
CA GLY A 463 -16.94 1.33 -14.26
C GLY A 463 -17.58 1.37 -12.86
N VAL A 464 -18.76 1.98 -12.78
CA VAL A 464 -19.60 1.98 -11.57
C VAL A 464 -20.60 0.84 -11.66
N PHE A 465 -20.68 0.00 -10.63
CA PHE A 465 -21.51 -1.21 -10.61
C PHE A 465 -22.40 -1.23 -9.37
N VAL A 466 -23.53 -1.92 -9.48
CA VAL A 466 -24.38 -2.28 -8.35
C VAL A 466 -24.43 -3.79 -8.20
N LEU A 467 -24.14 -4.26 -6.99
CA LEU A 467 -24.39 -5.61 -6.52
C LEU A 467 -25.75 -5.63 -5.84
N ASP A 468 -26.76 -6.23 -6.48
CA ASP A 468 -28.14 -6.13 -6.00
C ASP A 468 -28.40 -6.99 -4.75
N ASP A 469 -27.78 -8.17 -4.65
CA ASP A 469 -27.97 -9.13 -3.55
C ASP A 469 -26.64 -9.52 -2.84
N PRO A 470 -25.97 -8.58 -2.13
CA PRO A 470 -24.68 -8.83 -1.51
C PRO A 470 -24.64 -10.06 -0.60
N GLY A 471 -23.69 -10.95 -0.89
CA GLY A 471 -23.48 -12.19 -0.13
C GLY A 471 -24.41 -13.34 -0.53
N GLN A 472 -25.43 -13.10 -1.36
CA GLN A 472 -26.31 -14.14 -1.92
C GLN A 472 -25.99 -14.46 -3.38
N SER A 473 -25.68 -13.44 -4.20
CA SER A 473 -25.23 -13.60 -5.59
C SER A 473 -24.13 -12.58 -5.89
N MET A 474 -23.23 -12.91 -6.82
CA MET A 474 -22.23 -11.99 -7.34
C MET A 474 -22.68 -11.30 -8.64
N ARG A 475 -23.93 -11.49 -9.08
CA ARG A 475 -24.44 -10.79 -10.25
C ARG A 475 -24.45 -9.28 -10.04
N CYS A 476 -23.94 -8.55 -11.03
CA CYS A 476 -23.83 -7.10 -10.94
C CYS A 476 -24.36 -6.42 -12.20
N ARG A 477 -24.91 -5.22 -12.02
CA ARG A 477 -25.33 -4.36 -13.12
C ARG A 477 -24.43 -3.13 -13.19
N GLN A 478 -23.99 -2.79 -14.39
CA GLN A 478 -23.25 -1.56 -14.63
C GLN A 478 -24.20 -0.36 -14.62
N LEU A 479 -23.81 0.74 -13.98
CA LEU A 479 -24.54 2.01 -14.01
C LEU A 479 -23.91 2.97 -15.01
N GLY A 480 -24.72 3.40 -15.98
CA GLY A 480 -24.28 4.32 -17.03
C GLY A 480 -23.15 3.74 -17.88
N ALA A 481 -22.75 4.50 -18.90
CA ALA A 481 -21.60 4.18 -19.72
C ALA A 481 -20.88 5.49 -20.08
N LEU A 482 -19.60 5.57 -19.75
CA LEU A 482 -18.69 6.59 -20.26
C LEU A 482 -17.71 5.94 -21.23
N PRO A 483 -16.98 6.75 -22.04
CA PRO A 483 -15.86 6.24 -22.81
C PRO A 483 -14.84 5.51 -21.94
N GLU A 484 -13.91 4.83 -22.59
CA GLU A 484 -12.86 4.12 -21.89
C GLU A 484 -12.03 5.07 -20.99
N GLY A 485 -11.79 4.63 -19.76
CA GLY A 485 -11.29 5.49 -18.71
C GLY A 485 -11.13 4.78 -17.37
N SER A 486 -10.77 5.57 -16.36
CA SER A 486 -10.62 5.17 -14.97
C SER A 486 -11.71 5.81 -14.11
N TYR A 487 -12.25 5.05 -13.16
CA TYR A 487 -13.33 5.46 -12.28
C TYR A 487 -12.85 5.41 -10.82
N LEU A 488 -13.24 6.38 -10.00
CA LEU A 488 -12.85 6.42 -8.59
C LEU A 488 -13.99 6.94 -7.69
N HIS A 489 -13.93 6.58 -6.42
CA HIS A 489 -14.62 7.23 -5.30
C HIS A 489 -16.12 7.49 -5.49
N PRO A 490 -16.96 6.45 -5.60
CA PRO A 490 -18.40 6.64 -5.56
C PRO A 490 -18.84 7.17 -4.18
N ASP A 491 -19.84 8.06 -4.18
CA ASP A 491 -20.60 8.49 -2.99
C ASP A 491 -22.10 8.46 -3.30
N VAL A 492 -22.91 8.13 -2.30
CA VAL A 492 -24.37 7.99 -2.43
C VAL A 492 -25.06 9.18 -1.75
N SER A 493 -26.02 9.78 -2.45
CA SER A 493 -26.81 10.89 -1.92
C SER A 493 -27.55 10.50 -0.63
N TRP A 494 -27.88 11.47 0.22
CA TRP A 494 -28.52 11.21 1.51
C TRP A 494 -29.85 10.43 1.40
N ASP A 495 -30.59 10.62 0.30
CA ASP A 495 -31.83 9.93 0.00
C ASP A 495 -31.65 8.60 -0.76
N GLY A 496 -30.41 8.22 -1.08
CA GLY A 496 -30.08 6.98 -1.79
C GLY A 496 -30.43 6.95 -3.27
N ARG A 497 -30.76 8.10 -3.89
CA ARG A 497 -31.27 8.16 -5.26
C ARG A 497 -30.23 8.53 -6.32
N ARG A 498 -29.08 9.07 -5.93
CA ARG A 498 -28.02 9.51 -6.85
C ARG A 498 -26.65 9.01 -6.41
N VAL A 499 -25.79 8.82 -7.41
CA VAL A 499 -24.40 8.38 -7.25
C VAL A 499 -23.49 9.44 -7.85
N LEU A 500 -22.58 9.96 -7.02
CA LEU A 500 -21.52 10.90 -7.40
C LEU A 500 -20.21 10.12 -7.51
N PHE A 501 -19.38 10.39 -8.51
CA PHE A 501 -18.12 9.66 -8.72
C PHE A 501 -17.11 10.51 -9.51
N SER A 502 -15.85 10.03 -9.57
CA SER A 502 -14.79 10.65 -10.37
C SER A 502 -14.49 9.79 -11.59
N PHE A 503 -14.26 10.41 -12.75
CA PHE A 503 -13.89 9.72 -13.98
C PHE A 503 -12.79 10.46 -14.73
N CYS A 504 -11.78 9.73 -15.21
CA CYS A 504 -10.74 10.21 -16.11
C CYS A 504 -10.80 9.42 -17.41
N LYS A 505 -11.04 10.11 -18.52
CA LYS A 505 -10.97 9.49 -19.85
C LYS A 505 -9.50 9.16 -20.16
N THR A 506 -9.22 7.93 -20.57
CA THR A 506 -7.87 7.48 -20.91
C THR A 506 -7.83 6.92 -22.34
N ASP A 507 -6.62 6.83 -22.89
CA ASP A 507 -6.37 6.16 -24.16
C ASP A 507 -5.64 4.84 -23.89
N PRO A 508 -6.23 3.68 -24.22
CA PRO A 508 -5.58 2.37 -24.06
C PRO A 508 -4.30 2.21 -24.84
N ALA A 509 -4.12 2.98 -25.93
CA ALA A 509 -2.87 3.00 -26.69
C ALA A 509 -1.77 3.83 -25.99
N ALA A 510 -2.12 4.71 -25.06
CA ALA A 510 -1.21 5.63 -24.37
C ALA A 510 -0.99 5.21 -22.90
N ILE A 511 -0.50 3.99 -22.68
CA ILE A 511 -0.20 3.47 -21.33
C ILE A 511 1.03 4.10 -20.68
N ASP A 512 1.86 4.81 -21.46
CA ASP A 512 3.00 5.55 -20.91
C ASP A 512 2.55 6.85 -20.25
N TRP A 513 2.38 6.77 -18.94
CA TRP A 513 2.03 7.90 -18.10
C TRP A 513 3.03 9.07 -18.19
N GLN A 514 4.27 8.87 -18.67
CA GLN A 514 5.21 9.97 -18.88
C GLN A 514 4.75 10.93 -19.98
N THR A 515 3.80 10.53 -20.82
CA THR A 515 3.32 11.35 -21.95
C THR A 515 1.89 11.89 -21.76
N ASN A 516 1.16 11.43 -20.74
CA ASN A 516 -0.26 11.72 -20.52
C ASN A 516 -0.54 13.03 -19.76
N GLU A 517 0.04 14.15 -20.17
CA GLU A 517 -0.03 15.42 -19.42
C GLU A 517 -1.41 16.10 -19.40
N LYS A 518 -2.36 15.61 -20.23
CA LYS A 518 -3.70 16.21 -20.41
C LYS A 518 -4.85 15.31 -19.92
N GLN A 519 -4.53 14.26 -19.17
CA GLN A 519 -5.53 13.39 -18.55
C GLN A 519 -5.83 13.89 -17.14
N PHE A 520 -7.10 14.20 -16.89
CA PHE A 520 -7.59 14.72 -15.61
C PHE A 520 -8.85 13.97 -15.17
N TYR A 521 -8.96 13.71 -13.87
CA TYR A 521 -10.22 13.29 -13.28
C TYR A 521 -11.22 14.45 -13.22
N HIS A 522 -12.48 14.17 -13.53
CA HIS A 522 -13.60 15.09 -13.37
C HIS A 522 -14.75 14.42 -12.61
N LEU A 523 -15.63 15.23 -12.04
CA LEU A 523 -16.77 14.76 -11.27
C LEU A 523 -17.98 14.50 -12.16
N TYR A 524 -18.70 13.42 -11.86
CA TYR A 524 -19.92 13.02 -12.55
C TYR A 524 -20.97 12.58 -11.55
N GLU A 525 -22.24 12.79 -11.91
CA GLU A 525 -23.39 12.33 -11.14
C GLU A 525 -24.37 11.61 -12.04
N MET A 526 -25.05 10.59 -11.52
CA MET A 526 -26.16 9.92 -12.19
C MET A 526 -27.21 9.45 -11.17
N ALA A 527 -28.40 9.10 -11.65
CA ALA A 527 -29.42 8.43 -10.85
C ALA A 527 -28.99 6.98 -10.49
N ALA A 528 -29.57 6.43 -9.41
CA ALA A 528 -29.28 5.09 -8.89
C ALA A 528 -29.64 3.93 -9.87
N ASP A 529 -30.43 4.22 -10.90
CA ASP A 529 -30.74 3.31 -12.01
C ASP A 529 -29.78 3.43 -13.20
N GLY A 530 -28.86 4.39 -13.17
CA GLY A 530 -27.89 4.68 -14.23
C GLY A 530 -28.36 5.72 -15.26
N SER A 531 -29.56 6.27 -15.11
CA SER A 531 -30.06 7.39 -15.95
C SER A 531 -29.51 8.75 -15.48
N ASP A 532 -29.82 9.82 -16.23
CA ASP A 532 -29.44 11.20 -15.88
C ASP A 532 -27.94 11.43 -15.63
N LEU A 533 -27.08 10.68 -16.32
CA LEU A 533 -25.63 10.83 -16.23
C LEU A 533 -25.19 12.21 -16.75
N ARG A 534 -24.50 12.97 -15.89
CA ARG A 534 -23.99 14.30 -16.21
C ARG A 534 -22.59 14.54 -15.64
N GLN A 535 -21.77 15.28 -16.38
CA GLN A 535 -20.49 15.81 -15.93
C GLN A 535 -20.72 17.09 -15.12
N LEU A 536 -20.05 17.23 -13.97
CA LEU A 536 -20.18 18.37 -13.06
C LEU A 536 -18.97 19.31 -13.11
N THR A 537 -17.76 18.79 -13.39
CA THR A 537 -16.55 19.63 -13.47
C THR A 537 -15.80 19.40 -14.78
N ASP A 538 -15.03 20.40 -15.19
CA ASP A 538 -14.17 20.39 -16.37
C ASP A 538 -12.87 21.19 -16.14
N GLY A 539 -12.01 21.22 -17.15
CA GLY A 539 -10.78 22.03 -17.17
C GLY A 539 -9.51 21.21 -16.98
N ALA A 540 -8.40 21.90 -16.70
CA ALA A 540 -7.06 21.29 -16.55
C ALA A 540 -6.74 20.98 -15.08
N TYR A 541 -7.71 20.39 -14.37
CA TYR A 541 -7.60 20.07 -12.95
C TYR A 541 -8.07 18.65 -12.68
N ASP A 542 -7.32 17.90 -11.87
CA ASP A 542 -7.82 16.65 -11.32
C ASP A 542 -8.80 17.01 -10.20
N ASP A 543 -10.08 16.69 -10.40
CA ASP A 543 -11.14 16.77 -9.40
C ASP A 543 -11.62 15.35 -9.05
N PHE A 544 -11.47 14.94 -7.79
CA PHE A 544 -11.78 13.56 -7.35
C PHE A 544 -12.19 13.46 -5.87
N SER A 545 -12.55 12.25 -5.43
CA SER A 545 -13.03 11.94 -4.07
C SER A 545 -14.20 12.84 -3.61
N PRO A 546 -15.27 12.95 -4.43
CA PRO A 546 -16.36 13.87 -4.15
C PRO A 546 -17.28 13.36 -3.03
N ARG A 547 -17.91 14.30 -2.32
CA ARG A 547 -18.84 14.07 -1.21
C ARG A 547 -20.05 14.97 -1.31
N TYR A 548 -21.23 14.41 -1.06
CA TYR A 548 -22.41 15.23 -0.78
C TYR A 548 -22.28 15.89 0.59
N LEU A 549 -22.50 17.20 0.66
CA LEU A 549 -22.60 17.93 1.92
C LEU A 549 -24.05 17.97 2.43
N PRO A 550 -24.28 18.12 3.74
CA PRO A 550 -25.64 18.17 4.30
C PRO A 550 -26.50 19.35 3.80
N ASP A 551 -25.86 20.44 3.37
CA ASP A 551 -26.51 21.66 2.85
C ASP A 551 -26.90 21.56 1.35
N GLY A 552 -26.57 20.43 0.70
CA GLY A 552 -26.84 20.19 -0.72
C GLY A 552 -25.70 20.55 -1.66
N LYS A 553 -24.59 21.12 -1.17
CA LYS A 553 -23.38 21.34 -1.97
C LYS A 553 -22.58 20.05 -2.15
N ILE A 554 -21.53 20.12 -2.96
CA ILE A 554 -20.52 19.07 -3.09
C ILE A 554 -19.16 19.56 -2.60
N LEU A 555 -18.41 18.67 -1.96
CA LEU A 555 -17.01 18.86 -1.59
C LEU A 555 -16.16 17.83 -2.33
N PHE A 556 -14.96 18.20 -2.77
CA PHE A 556 -14.07 17.32 -3.52
C PHE A 556 -12.61 17.75 -3.35
N VAL A 557 -11.69 16.87 -3.74
CA VAL A 557 -10.25 17.13 -3.80
C VAL A 557 -9.91 17.63 -5.21
N SER A 558 -9.08 18.67 -5.31
CA SER A 558 -8.79 19.38 -6.57
C SER A 558 -7.34 19.88 -6.66
N THR A 559 -6.74 19.87 -7.85
CA THR A 559 -5.45 20.57 -8.12
C THR A 559 -5.60 22.08 -8.33
N ARG A 560 -6.82 22.63 -8.26
CA ARG A 560 -7.13 24.03 -8.62
C ARG A 560 -6.38 25.10 -7.82
N ARG A 561 -5.90 24.76 -6.62
CA ARG A 561 -5.05 25.64 -5.79
C ARG A 561 -3.63 25.84 -6.39
N GLY A 562 -3.23 25.03 -7.37
CA GLY A 562 -1.97 25.15 -8.12
C GLY A 562 -0.81 24.39 -7.47
N GLY A 563 0.44 24.83 -7.68
CA GLY A 563 1.64 24.36 -6.94
C GLY A 563 2.02 22.88 -7.02
N PHE A 564 3.19 22.56 -6.47
CA PHE A 564 3.82 21.23 -6.53
C PHE A 564 4.36 20.79 -5.18
N HIS A 565 4.37 19.48 -4.93
CA HIS A 565 4.95 18.94 -3.69
C HIS A 565 6.48 19.16 -3.63
N ARG A 566 7.06 19.11 -2.43
CA ARG A 566 8.52 19.29 -2.23
C ARG A 566 9.29 17.98 -2.08
N CYS A 567 8.70 16.84 -2.42
CA CYS A 567 9.35 15.53 -2.34
C CYS A 567 9.68 15.02 -3.75
N GLY A 568 10.64 14.08 -3.88
CA GLY A 568 10.87 13.31 -5.11
C GLY A 568 11.16 14.11 -6.39
N ARG A 569 11.01 13.41 -7.53
CA ARG A 569 11.07 13.98 -8.88
C ARG A 569 9.66 14.09 -9.44
N GLY A 570 9.15 15.32 -9.55
CA GLY A 570 7.83 15.58 -10.16
C GLY A 570 7.81 15.55 -11.70
N PRO A 571 6.73 16.07 -12.31
CA PRO A 571 5.70 16.90 -11.67
C PRO A 571 4.70 16.06 -10.86
N CYS A 572 4.49 16.46 -9.59
CA CYS A 572 3.33 16.02 -8.82
C CYS A 572 2.61 17.27 -8.30
N PRO A 573 1.54 17.70 -9.01
CA PRO A 573 0.68 18.80 -8.58
C PRO A 573 0.06 18.50 -7.23
N VAL A 574 -0.12 19.52 -6.41
CA VAL A 574 -0.71 19.36 -5.07
C VAL A 574 -2.25 19.39 -5.17
N TYR A 575 -2.91 18.44 -4.51
CA TYR A 575 -4.37 18.41 -4.38
C TYR A 575 -4.79 18.92 -3.01
N THR A 576 -5.77 19.83 -2.96
CA THR A 576 -6.41 20.33 -1.73
C THR A 576 -7.94 20.32 -1.89
N MET A 577 -8.68 20.64 -0.84
CA MET A 577 -10.14 20.61 -0.89
C MET A 577 -10.77 21.83 -1.57
N ALA A 578 -11.83 21.59 -2.33
CA ALA A 578 -12.72 22.58 -2.93
C ALA A 578 -14.20 22.23 -2.69
N VAL A 579 -15.06 23.23 -2.79
CA VAL A 579 -16.53 23.10 -2.72
C VAL A 579 -17.17 23.70 -3.96
N ALA A 580 -18.32 23.18 -4.36
CA ALA A 580 -19.13 23.70 -5.46
C ALA A 580 -20.62 23.55 -5.15
N ASN A 581 -21.46 24.23 -5.93
CA ASN A 581 -22.90 23.97 -5.92
C ASN A 581 -23.21 22.53 -6.39
N ALA A 582 -24.44 22.07 -6.14
CA ALA A 582 -24.88 20.71 -6.47
C ALA A 582 -24.77 20.35 -7.97
N ASP A 583 -24.74 21.35 -8.84
CA ASP A 583 -24.58 21.22 -10.29
C ASP A 583 -23.12 21.34 -10.75
N GLY A 584 -22.17 21.49 -9.83
CA GLY A 584 -20.75 21.68 -10.11
C GLY A 584 -20.34 23.14 -10.38
N SER A 585 -21.29 24.08 -10.41
CA SER A 585 -20.99 25.50 -10.60
C SER A 585 -20.31 26.13 -9.38
N ASP A 586 -19.61 27.24 -9.62
CA ASP A 586 -18.88 28.03 -8.60
C ASP A 586 -17.88 27.21 -7.75
N PRO A 587 -16.96 26.44 -8.37
CA PRO A 587 -15.95 25.70 -7.63
C PRO A 587 -14.96 26.65 -6.93
N ARG A 588 -14.89 26.58 -5.60
CA ARG A 588 -14.03 27.41 -4.74
C ARG A 588 -13.09 26.54 -3.92
N VAL A 589 -11.79 26.88 -3.93
CA VAL A 589 -10.80 26.30 -3.02
C VAL A 589 -11.12 26.70 -1.58
N ILE A 590 -11.16 25.73 -0.68
CA ILE A 590 -11.38 25.95 0.76
C ILE A 590 -10.17 25.57 1.62
N SER A 591 -9.17 24.93 1.02
CA SER A 591 -7.92 24.60 1.70
C SER A 591 -6.72 25.21 1.00
N PHE A 592 -5.93 25.91 1.80
CA PHE A 592 -4.72 26.61 1.38
C PHE A 592 -3.47 25.91 1.91
N HIS A 593 -3.52 24.60 2.16
CA HIS A 593 -2.31 23.86 2.50
C HIS A 593 -1.35 23.82 1.31
N GLU A 594 -0.05 23.87 1.58
CA GLU A 594 0.99 23.91 0.53
C GLU A 594 1.36 22.52 -0.01
N THR A 595 1.00 21.47 0.72
CA THR A 595 1.09 20.06 0.31
C THR A 595 -0.31 19.43 0.18
N HIS A 596 -0.35 18.11 0.01
CA HIS A 596 -1.55 17.35 -0.32
C HIS A 596 -2.50 17.10 0.87
N GLU A 597 -3.79 17.01 0.52
CA GLU A 597 -4.88 16.52 1.36
C GLU A 597 -5.73 15.49 0.60
N TRP A 598 -6.29 14.48 1.29
CA TRP A 598 -7.00 13.34 0.68
C TRP A 598 -8.26 12.91 1.41
N ASP A 599 -9.07 12.14 0.69
CA ASP A 599 -10.14 11.28 1.18
C ASP A 599 -11.08 11.94 2.19
N PRO A 600 -11.69 13.10 1.86
CA PRO A 600 -12.58 13.76 2.77
C PRO A 600 -13.83 12.90 3.04
N ALA A 601 -14.36 12.96 4.25
CA ALA A 601 -15.64 12.36 4.63
C ALA A 601 -16.41 13.28 5.58
N VAL A 602 -17.74 13.31 5.47
CA VAL A 602 -18.60 14.09 6.36
C VAL A 602 -18.83 13.30 7.65
N LEU A 603 -18.42 13.85 8.79
CA LEU A 603 -18.61 13.29 10.13
C LEU A 603 -20.09 13.36 10.56
N ASN A 604 -20.44 12.55 11.58
CA ASN A 604 -21.78 12.52 12.15
C ASN A 604 -22.23 13.88 12.76
N ASP A 605 -21.29 14.75 13.09
CA ASP A 605 -21.53 16.10 13.63
C ASP A 605 -21.58 17.19 12.53
N GLY A 606 -21.46 16.82 11.25
CA GLY A 606 -21.50 17.74 10.12
C GLY A 606 -20.16 18.39 9.76
N ARG A 607 -19.08 18.15 10.53
CA ARG A 607 -17.71 18.52 10.11
C ARG A 607 -17.22 17.59 8.99
N VAL A 608 -16.10 17.94 8.38
CA VAL A 608 -15.40 17.12 7.38
C VAL A 608 -14.09 16.63 7.99
N ILE A 609 -13.83 15.34 7.91
CA ILE A 609 -12.53 14.72 8.25
C ILE A 609 -11.78 14.39 6.96
N TYR A 610 -10.44 14.51 6.96
CA TYR A 610 -9.59 14.25 5.79
C TYR A 610 -8.15 13.94 6.24
N THR A 611 -7.33 13.38 5.35
CA THR A 611 -5.90 13.19 5.60
C THR A 611 -5.12 14.39 5.07
N ARG A 612 -4.13 14.88 5.81
CA ARG A 612 -3.21 15.95 5.40
C ARG A 612 -1.77 15.51 5.56
N TRP A 613 -0.92 15.93 4.62
CA TRP A 613 0.51 15.73 4.69
C TRP A 613 1.27 16.94 5.29
N ASP A 614 1.43 17.00 6.61
CA ASP A 614 1.95 18.17 7.33
C ASP A 614 3.44 18.06 7.69
N TYR A 615 4.34 18.25 6.69
CA TYR A 615 5.80 18.16 6.89
C TYR A 615 6.53 19.51 6.79
N VAL A 616 5.93 20.61 7.27
CA VAL A 616 6.60 21.92 7.32
C VAL A 616 7.77 21.87 8.29
N ASP A 617 9.00 22.01 7.75
CA ASP A 617 10.25 21.81 8.47
C ASP A 617 10.28 20.47 9.20
N ARG A 618 9.78 19.37 8.61
CA ARG A 618 9.82 18.02 9.20
C ARG A 618 10.21 16.96 8.16
N HIS A 619 10.48 15.74 8.63
CA HIS A 619 10.69 14.58 7.79
C HIS A 619 9.43 14.27 6.97
N ALA A 620 9.58 14.05 5.66
CA ALA A 620 8.44 13.94 4.75
C ALA A 620 7.61 12.66 4.94
N VAL A 621 8.08 11.62 5.62
CA VAL A 621 7.39 10.32 5.60
C VAL A 621 6.25 10.20 6.63
N HIS A 622 6.35 10.76 7.84
CA HIS A 622 5.50 10.32 8.97
C HIS A 622 4.24 11.15 9.26
N TYR A 623 4.07 12.32 8.63
CA TYR A 623 3.03 13.29 9.03
C TYR A 623 1.84 13.31 8.07
N GLN A 624 1.30 12.13 7.75
CA GLN A 624 0.16 11.94 6.84
C GLN A 624 -1.06 11.46 7.63
N GLN A 625 -1.67 12.38 8.38
CA GLN A 625 -2.59 12.03 9.47
C GLN A 625 -3.90 12.81 9.36
N LEU A 626 -4.83 12.58 10.28
CA LEU A 626 -6.21 13.03 10.14
C LEU A 626 -6.41 14.46 10.67
N TRP A 627 -7.14 15.26 9.91
CA TRP A 627 -7.55 16.62 10.21
C TRP A 627 -9.05 16.77 10.05
N SER A 628 -9.60 17.82 10.64
CA SER A 628 -11.00 18.17 10.49
C SER A 628 -11.18 19.65 10.15
N VAL A 629 -12.28 19.97 9.45
CA VAL A 629 -12.65 21.32 9.04
C VAL A 629 -14.18 21.44 9.02
N ARG A 630 -14.70 22.67 9.06
CA ARG A 630 -16.11 22.94 8.74
C ARG A 630 -16.33 22.87 7.22
N PRO A 631 -17.56 22.59 6.75
CA PRO A 631 -17.84 22.53 5.30
C PRO A 631 -17.49 23.80 4.50
N ASP A 632 -17.41 24.97 5.15
CA ASP A 632 -17.03 26.25 4.52
C ASP A 632 -15.51 26.49 4.47
N GLY A 633 -14.69 25.56 5.01
CA GLY A 633 -13.23 25.64 5.05
C GLY A 633 -12.67 26.28 6.32
N GLY A 634 -13.51 26.77 7.23
CA GLY A 634 -13.05 27.35 8.51
C GLY A 634 -12.84 26.29 9.61
N GLY A 635 -12.17 26.68 10.69
CA GLY A 635 -12.00 25.85 11.89
C GLY A 635 -11.13 24.61 11.67
N VAL A 636 -10.09 24.74 10.84
CA VAL A 636 -9.11 23.67 10.59
C VAL A 636 -8.44 23.24 11.89
N SER A 637 -8.45 21.94 12.19
CA SER A 637 -7.80 21.39 13.38
C SER A 637 -7.34 19.95 13.16
N ALA A 638 -6.21 19.58 13.77
CA ALA A 638 -5.75 18.20 13.78
C ALA A 638 -6.78 17.32 14.52
N TYR A 639 -7.19 16.22 13.88
CA TYR A 639 -8.13 15.26 14.45
C TYR A 639 -7.36 14.14 15.17
N TYR A 640 -6.34 13.59 14.52
CA TYR A 640 -5.47 12.56 15.06
C TYR A 640 -4.11 12.61 14.38
N GLY A 641 -3.06 12.30 15.12
CA GLY A 641 -1.80 11.78 14.60
C GLY A 641 -0.71 12.80 14.30
N ASN A 642 -0.95 14.12 14.44
CA ASN A 642 0.02 15.13 13.98
C ASN A 642 1.39 15.07 14.71
N ASN A 643 1.49 14.34 15.82
CA ASN A 643 2.74 14.00 16.50
C ASN A 643 2.98 12.47 16.62
N THR A 644 2.52 11.69 15.65
CA THR A 644 2.59 10.22 15.63
C THR A 644 3.49 9.73 14.51
N LEU A 645 4.40 8.80 14.81
CA LEU A 645 5.36 8.25 13.83
C LEU A 645 4.95 6.87 13.27
N ASN A 646 4.12 6.11 14.00
CA ASN A 646 3.59 4.81 13.61
C ASN A 646 2.06 4.77 13.85
N PRO A 647 1.22 4.45 12.85
CA PRO A 647 1.54 4.13 11.46
C PRO A 647 2.14 5.33 10.71
N VAL A 648 2.81 5.06 9.57
CA VAL A 648 3.38 6.10 8.69
C VAL A 648 2.32 7.11 8.24
N GLY A 649 1.10 6.65 7.99
CA GLY A 649 -0.05 7.51 7.77
C GLY A 649 -1.38 6.80 7.89
N VAL A 650 -2.45 7.59 7.89
CA VAL A 650 -3.84 7.15 8.03
C VAL A 650 -4.69 7.81 6.95
N TRP A 651 -5.41 7.01 6.17
CA TRP A 651 -6.22 7.41 5.01
C TRP A 651 -7.64 6.86 5.06
N GLU A 652 -8.49 7.34 4.14
CA GLU A 652 -9.84 6.83 3.90
C GLU A 652 -10.73 6.77 5.16
N ALA A 653 -10.58 7.76 6.06
CA ALA A 653 -11.34 7.80 7.30
C ALA A 653 -12.84 7.98 7.04
N ARG A 654 -13.68 7.23 7.77
CA ARG A 654 -15.14 7.31 7.71
C ARG A 654 -15.77 7.36 9.10
N PRO A 655 -16.87 8.12 9.29
CA PRO A 655 -17.63 8.07 10.52
C PRO A 655 -18.31 6.71 10.69
N ILE A 656 -18.48 6.30 11.94
CA ILE A 656 -19.20 5.08 12.28
C ILE A 656 -20.64 5.44 12.67
N PRO A 657 -21.67 4.82 12.07
CA PRO A 657 -23.06 5.10 12.44
C PRO A 657 -23.31 4.96 13.95
N GLY A 658 -23.90 5.99 14.56
CA GLY A 658 -24.22 5.98 15.99
C GLY A 658 -23.03 6.07 16.95
N SER A 659 -21.82 6.36 16.45
CA SER A 659 -20.60 6.51 17.26
C SER A 659 -19.89 7.83 16.97
N SER A 660 -19.11 8.31 17.94
CA SER A 660 -18.18 9.43 17.77
C SER A 660 -16.81 9.00 17.25
N ARG A 661 -16.58 7.69 17.11
CA ARG A 661 -15.33 7.11 16.59
C ARG A 661 -15.32 7.09 15.06
N VAL A 662 -14.13 6.95 14.49
CA VAL A 662 -13.93 6.82 13.05
C VAL A 662 -13.18 5.53 12.74
N MET A 663 -13.45 4.95 11.58
CA MET A 663 -12.68 3.85 11.03
C MET A 663 -11.80 4.39 9.90
N ALA A 664 -10.57 3.90 9.77
CA ALA A 664 -9.63 4.36 8.75
C ALA A 664 -8.67 3.25 8.32
N THR A 665 -7.91 3.50 7.25
CA THR A 665 -6.86 2.62 6.75
C THR A 665 -5.49 3.15 7.17
N ALA A 666 -4.75 2.41 8.00
CA ALA A 666 -3.33 2.65 8.25
C ALA A 666 -2.51 2.09 7.07
N ALA A 667 -1.86 2.96 6.31
CA ALA A 667 -1.21 2.61 5.04
C ALA A 667 0.24 3.15 4.94
N ALA A 668 0.91 2.81 3.84
CA ALA A 668 2.28 3.20 3.55
C ALA A 668 2.35 4.56 2.85
N HIS A 669 3.49 5.23 2.96
CA HIS A 669 3.79 6.43 2.19
C HIS A 669 4.18 6.08 0.75
N HIS A 670 5.07 5.11 0.55
CA HIS A 670 5.63 4.76 -0.77
C HIS A 670 4.80 3.69 -1.51
N ALA A 671 3.50 3.63 -1.25
CA ALA A 671 2.57 2.72 -1.91
C ALA A 671 1.18 3.36 -2.06
N MET A 672 0.23 2.65 -2.68
CA MET A 672 -1.19 3.05 -2.60
C MET A 672 -1.71 2.99 -1.15
N THR A 673 -2.83 3.65 -0.90
CA THR A 673 -3.47 3.79 0.42
C THR A 673 -4.15 2.50 0.90
N ALA A 674 -3.42 1.39 0.96
CA ALA A 674 -3.87 0.08 1.44
C ALA A 674 -3.00 -0.40 2.61
N GLY A 675 -3.59 -1.14 3.54
CA GLY A 675 -2.91 -1.62 4.75
C GLY A 675 -3.90 -2.19 5.76
N SER A 676 -3.75 -1.83 7.03
CA SER A 676 -4.56 -2.35 8.14
C SER A 676 -5.76 -1.43 8.42
N ILE A 677 -6.94 -2.00 8.67
CA ILE A 677 -8.12 -1.22 9.11
C ILE A 677 -8.05 -1.00 10.61
N ILE A 678 -8.22 0.26 11.01
CA ILE A 678 -8.14 0.72 12.40
C ILE A 678 -9.43 1.43 12.83
N LEU A 679 -9.76 1.27 14.10
CA LEU A 679 -10.75 2.08 14.82
C LEU A 679 -10.00 3.13 15.63
N LEU A 680 -10.43 4.39 15.48
CA LEU A 680 -9.82 5.55 16.13
C LEU A 680 -10.76 6.14 17.17
N ASP A 681 -10.28 6.18 18.41
CA ASP A 681 -10.97 6.71 19.57
C ASP A 681 -10.22 7.90 20.17
N VAL A 682 -10.53 9.10 19.66
CA VAL A 682 -9.84 10.33 20.07
C VAL A 682 -10.08 10.74 21.52
N THR A 683 -11.03 10.11 22.22
CA THR A 683 -11.22 10.36 23.66
C THR A 683 -10.10 9.75 24.51
N LYS A 684 -9.33 8.80 23.96
CA LYS A 684 -8.16 8.21 24.62
C LYS A 684 -6.88 9.01 24.40
N GLY A 685 -6.91 9.95 23.47
CA GLY A 685 -5.75 10.72 23.02
C GLY A 685 -5.89 11.04 21.54
N ILE A 686 -5.05 11.95 21.06
CA ILE A 686 -5.08 12.43 19.67
C ILE A 686 -3.76 12.19 18.94
N ASP A 687 -2.78 11.59 19.62
CA ASP A 687 -1.45 11.26 19.13
C ASP A 687 -1.06 9.90 19.74
N GLY A 688 -0.06 9.24 19.16
CA GLY A 688 0.42 7.93 19.59
C GLY A 688 -0.50 6.77 19.22
N LEU A 689 -0.19 5.60 19.77
CA LEU A 689 -0.92 4.35 19.48
C LEU A 689 -2.14 4.13 20.38
N ASP A 690 -2.23 4.79 21.54
CA ASP A 690 -3.35 4.64 22.50
C ASP A 690 -4.75 4.87 21.89
N PRO A 691 -4.95 5.81 20.94
CA PRO A 691 -6.24 6.01 20.28
C PRO A 691 -6.58 4.95 19.22
N ILE A 692 -5.62 4.10 18.84
CA ILE A 692 -5.77 3.11 17.76
C ILE A 692 -6.17 1.77 18.35
N THR A 693 -7.24 1.19 17.80
CA THR A 693 -7.53 -0.25 17.89
C THR A 693 -7.42 -0.86 16.50
N ARG A 694 -6.53 -1.83 16.31
CA ARG A 694 -6.38 -2.54 15.04
C ARG A 694 -7.51 -3.56 14.87
N LEU A 695 -8.39 -3.36 13.88
CA LEU A 695 -9.51 -4.26 13.60
C LEU A 695 -9.10 -5.45 12.73
N THR A 696 -8.05 -5.28 11.93
CA THR A 696 -7.45 -6.35 11.09
C THR A 696 -6.00 -6.61 11.53
N PRO A 697 -5.78 -7.21 12.72
CA PRO A 697 -4.46 -7.46 13.25
C PRO A 697 -3.61 -8.43 12.44
N ASP A 698 -4.25 -9.17 11.52
CA ASP A 698 -3.58 -10.01 10.54
C ASP A 698 -2.76 -9.20 9.53
N ALA A 699 -3.06 -7.90 9.31
CA ALA A 699 -2.24 -7.01 8.47
C ALA A 699 -1.41 -6.06 9.34
N LEU A 700 -0.09 -6.10 9.19
CA LEU A 700 0.83 -5.14 9.82
C LEU A 700 0.67 -3.72 9.23
N PHE A 701 1.17 -2.70 9.94
CA PHE A 701 1.23 -1.35 9.37
C PHE A 701 2.33 -1.31 8.29
N PRO A 702 1.96 -1.16 7.01
CA PRO A 702 2.94 -1.26 5.93
C PRO A 702 3.90 -0.06 5.98
N GLU A 703 5.13 -0.30 5.54
CA GLU A 703 6.29 0.59 5.58
C GLU A 703 6.87 0.87 6.98
N SER A 704 6.08 0.98 8.05
CA SER A 704 6.64 1.14 9.41
C SER A 704 6.97 -0.17 10.11
N GLU A 705 6.05 -1.13 10.09
CA GLU A 705 6.19 -2.43 10.74
C GLU A 705 6.66 -3.53 9.80
N PHE A 706 6.38 -3.38 8.50
CA PHE A 706 6.77 -4.32 7.46
C PHE A 706 7.22 -3.55 6.20
N PRO A 707 8.36 -3.90 5.58
CA PRO A 707 8.86 -3.16 4.43
C PRO A 707 7.94 -3.28 3.21
N VAL A 708 7.74 -2.18 2.48
CA VAL A 708 7.14 -2.21 1.15
C VAL A 708 8.27 -2.17 0.13
N GLN A 709 8.61 -3.33 -0.43
CA GLN A 709 9.81 -3.49 -1.24
C GLN A 709 11.08 -3.05 -0.47
N HIS A 710 11.77 -2.01 -0.94
CA HIS A 710 12.96 -1.45 -0.30
C HIS A 710 12.65 -0.30 0.66
N TRP A 711 11.38 0.12 0.76
CA TRP A 711 10.95 1.20 1.64
C TRP A 711 10.61 0.68 3.03
N HIS A 712 11.24 1.26 4.06
CA HIS A 712 11.05 0.87 5.45
C HIS A 712 11.31 2.05 6.40
N ALA A 713 10.25 2.61 6.97
CA ALA A 713 10.24 3.79 7.82
C ALA A 713 9.96 3.41 9.29
N THR A 714 10.97 2.86 9.96
CA THR A 714 10.86 2.25 11.30
C THR A 714 10.71 3.23 12.46
N ALA A 715 10.65 4.54 12.22
CA ALA A 715 10.53 5.51 13.29
C ALA A 715 9.21 5.31 14.06
N GLY A 716 9.28 5.27 15.39
CA GLY A 716 8.13 4.95 16.25
C GLY A 716 7.86 3.45 16.44
N VAL A 717 8.67 2.57 15.85
CA VAL A 717 8.61 1.11 16.04
C VAL A 717 9.83 0.66 16.85
N PRO A 718 9.69 0.44 18.18
CA PRO A 718 10.84 0.11 19.03
C PRO A 718 11.39 -1.30 18.76
N ALA A 719 10.54 -2.23 18.33
CA ALA A 719 10.91 -3.58 17.95
C ALA A 719 9.98 -4.07 16.82
N PRO A 720 10.47 -4.85 15.85
CA PRO A 720 9.63 -5.43 14.80
C PRO A 720 8.51 -6.29 15.42
N PRO A 721 7.25 -6.14 14.98
CA PRO A 721 6.18 -7.01 15.44
C PRO A 721 6.37 -8.44 14.95
N ALA A 722 5.72 -9.39 15.62
CA ALA A 722 5.69 -10.76 15.16
C ALA A 722 4.95 -10.85 13.81
N VAL A 723 5.50 -11.62 12.87
CA VAL A 723 4.87 -11.88 11.57
C VAL A 723 3.52 -12.57 11.81
N PRO A 724 2.38 -11.97 11.39
CA PRO A 724 1.08 -12.59 11.48
C PRO A 724 1.03 -13.92 10.75
N VAL A 725 0.18 -14.83 11.22
CA VAL A 725 0.03 -16.16 10.63
C VAL A 725 -0.33 -16.07 9.14
N GLU A 726 -1.18 -15.13 8.76
CA GLU A 726 -1.60 -14.91 7.38
C GLU A 726 -0.41 -14.56 6.47
N GLU A 727 0.53 -13.73 6.93
CA GLU A 727 1.74 -13.37 6.18
C GLU A 727 2.75 -14.53 6.04
N LYS A 728 2.63 -15.57 6.89
CA LYS A 728 3.40 -16.82 6.71
C LYS A 728 2.84 -17.70 5.60
N ARG A 729 1.55 -17.56 5.27
CA ARG A 729 0.85 -18.38 4.26
C ARG A 729 1.05 -17.84 2.83
N TRP A 730 0.96 -16.52 2.63
CA TRP A 730 1.10 -15.83 1.32
C TRP A 730 2.23 -14.80 1.35
N PRO A 731 2.71 -14.33 0.17
CA PRO A 731 3.64 -13.22 0.07
C PRO A 731 3.25 -11.91 0.75
N GLY A 732 1.97 -11.71 1.04
CA GLY A 732 1.43 -10.61 1.83
C GLY A 732 -0.06 -10.44 1.55
N HIS A 733 -0.73 -9.57 2.31
CA HIS A 733 -2.13 -9.22 2.09
C HIS A 733 -2.38 -7.79 2.60
N CYS A 734 -3.45 -7.16 2.14
CA CYS A 734 -3.80 -5.82 2.60
C CYS A 734 -5.30 -5.53 2.44
N TYR A 735 -5.76 -4.52 3.18
CA TYR A 735 -7.13 -4.01 3.14
C TYR A 735 -7.18 -2.59 2.61
N ARG A 736 -8.35 -2.20 2.09
CA ARG A 736 -8.63 -0.84 1.63
C ARG A 736 -10.12 -0.50 1.70
N THR A 737 -10.47 0.78 1.70
CA THR A 737 -11.83 1.30 1.47
C THR A 737 -12.88 0.80 2.45
N ALA A 738 -12.58 0.81 3.75
CA ALA A 738 -13.53 0.34 4.76
C ALA A 738 -14.82 1.18 4.77
N TYR A 739 -15.97 0.50 4.82
CA TYR A 739 -17.29 1.10 5.02
C TYR A 739 -17.88 0.60 6.34
N PRO A 740 -17.93 1.44 7.39
CA PRO A 740 -18.43 1.02 8.70
C PRO A 740 -19.93 0.69 8.70
N LEU A 741 -20.29 -0.44 9.31
CA LEU A 741 -21.67 -0.81 9.63
C LEU A 741 -21.93 -0.63 11.13
N SER A 742 -20.92 -0.93 11.94
CA SER A 742 -20.79 -0.61 13.36
C SER A 742 -19.30 -0.47 13.70
N GLU A 743 -18.95 -0.39 14.99
CA GLU A 743 -17.55 -0.46 15.43
C GLU A 743 -16.92 -1.85 15.25
N ASP A 744 -17.75 -2.89 15.15
CA ASP A 744 -17.33 -4.28 15.12
C ASP A 744 -17.48 -4.93 13.73
N PHE A 745 -18.32 -4.37 12.85
CA PHE A 745 -18.61 -4.87 11.51
C PHE A 745 -18.44 -3.78 10.43
N PHE A 746 -17.83 -4.15 9.31
CA PHE A 746 -17.62 -3.25 8.18
C PHE A 746 -17.50 -4.02 6.86
N LEU A 747 -17.71 -3.33 5.76
CA LEU A 747 -17.31 -3.82 4.43
C LEU A 747 -15.89 -3.33 4.13
N ALA A 748 -15.08 -4.12 3.44
CA ALA A 748 -13.76 -3.69 2.99
C ALA A 748 -13.37 -4.35 1.67
N ALA A 749 -12.48 -3.70 0.94
CA ALA A 749 -11.73 -4.34 -0.12
C ALA A 749 -10.52 -5.08 0.46
N TYR A 750 -10.26 -6.31 0.02
CA TYR A 750 -9.16 -7.13 0.51
C TYR A 750 -8.46 -7.91 -0.61
N SER A 751 -7.15 -8.09 -0.43
CA SER A 751 -6.24 -8.73 -1.38
C SER A 751 -5.39 -9.79 -0.68
N PHE A 752 -5.16 -10.92 -1.35
CA PHE A 752 -4.15 -11.93 -0.97
C PHE A 752 -2.78 -11.70 -1.64
N GLU A 753 -2.64 -10.61 -2.38
CA GLU A 753 -1.38 -10.18 -2.98
C GLU A 753 -0.69 -9.14 -2.08
N PRO A 754 0.66 -9.13 -2.02
CA PRO A 754 1.40 -8.12 -1.27
C PRO A 754 1.20 -6.73 -1.88
N LEU A 755 1.28 -5.71 -1.02
CA LEU A 755 1.28 -4.33 -1.46
C LEU A 755 2.55 -4.03 -2.26
N ILE A 756 2.38 -3.53 -3.50
CA ILE A 756 3.49 -3.10 -4.35
C ILE A 756 3.72 -1.60 -4.15
N GLY A 757 4.96 -1.21 -3.86
CA GLY A 757 5.38 0.18 -3.73
C GLY A 757 5.86 0.81 -5.05
N GLU A 758 6.17 2.09 -5.00
CA GLU A 758 6.67 2.82 -6.17
C GLU A 758 8.01 2.25 -6.69
N PRO A 759 8.28 2.34 -8.01
CA PRO A 759 7.48 2.99 -9.05
C PRO A 759 6.48 2.07 -9.76
N LEU A 760 6.29 0.85 -9.25
CA LEU A 760 5.55 -0.19 -9.96
C LEU A 760 4.03 -0.05 -9.75
N ALA A 761 3.26 -0.62 -10.68
CA ALA A 761 1.81 -0.70 -10.58
C ALA A 761 1.39 -1.96 -9.81
N ASN A 762 0.23 -1.90 -9.15
CA ASN A 762 -0.37 -3.09 -8.54
C ASN A 762 -1.21 -3.87 -9.58
N PRO A 763 -1.44 -5.18 -9.36
CA PRO A 763 -2.22 -6.02 -10.26
C PRO A 763 -3.64 -5.50 -10.48
N ALA A 764 -4.17 -5.64 -11.69
CA ALA A 764 -5.49 -5.15 -12.06
C ALA A 764 -6.62 -5.79 -11.24
N ASN A 765 -6.51 -7.07 -10.87
CA ASN A 765 -7.53 -7.88 -10.19
C ASN A 765 -7.27 -8.09 -8.68
N MET A 766 -6.48 -7.21 -8.07
CA MET A 766 -5.98 -7.36 -6.71
C MET A 766 -7.10 -7.48 -5.64
N PHE A 767 -8.12 -6.63 -5.71
CA PHE A 767 -9.11 -6.45 -4.64
C PHE A 767 -10.47 -7.11 -4.90
N GLY A 768 -10.97 -7.84 -3.90
CA GLY A 768 -12.38 -8.27 -3.79
C GLY A 768 -13.07 -7.58 -2.61
N LEU A 769 -14.41 -7.62 -2.55
CA LEU A 769 -15.24 -7.02 -1.51
C LEU A 769 -15.63 -8.06 -0.45
N TYR A 770 -15.50 -7.69 0.82
CA TYR A 770 -15.70 -8.57 1.96
C TYR A 770 -16.57 -7.92 3.03
N LEU A 771 -17.36 -8.73 3.73
CA LEU A 771 -17.89 -8.41 5.05
C LEU A 771 -16.86 -8.86 6.08
N VAL A 772 -16.41 -7.94 6.92
CA VAL A 772 -15.35 -8.15 7.90
C VAL A 772 -15.88 -7.85 9.29
N ASP A 773 -15.46 -8.64 10.26
CA ASP A 773 -15.68 -8.36 11.67
C ASP A 773 -14.36 -8.26 12.45
N ARG A 774 -14.44 -7.64 13.63
CA ARG A 774 -13.29 -7.49 14.54
C ARG A 774 -12.75 -8.80 15.12
N PHE A 775 -13.47 -9.92 14.95
CA PHE A 775 -13.07 -11.22 15.48
C PHE A 775 -12.15 -11.96 14.52
N GLY A 776 -11.92 -11.38 13.33
CA GLY A 776 -11.03 -11.89 12.29
C GLY A 776 -11.77 -12.73 11.24
N ASN A 777 -13.10 -12.72 11.21
CA ASN A 777 -13.85 -13.32 10.12
C ASN A 777 -13.89 -12.36 8.93
N LYS A 778 -13.73 -12.94 7.73
CA LYS A 778 -13.92 -12.24 6.46
C LYS A 778 -14.76 -13.13 5.56
N GLU A 779 -15.88 -12.62 5.09
CA GLU A 779 -16.70 -13.32 4.11
C GLU A 779 -16.69 -12.61 2.78
N LEU A 780 -16.27 -13.33 1.75
CA LEU A 780 -16.30 -12.86 0.38
C LEU A 780 -17.74 -12.53 -0.02
N ILE A 781 -17.96 -11.27 -0.41
CA ILE A 781 -19.23 -10.74 -0.92
C ILE A 781 -19.22 -10.70 -2.44
N TYR A 782 -18.12 -10.23 -3.04
CA TYR A 782 -17.97 -10.11 -4.48
C TYR A 782 -16.50 -10.08 -4.87
N ARG A 783 -16.12 -10.75 -5.96
CA ARG A 783 -14.80 -10.59 -6.59
C ARG A 783 -14.94 -10.85 -8.09
N ASP A 784 -14.29 -9.99 -8.87
CA ASP A 784 -14.11 -10.19 -10.30
C ASP A 784 -12.70 -10.76 -10.52
N ALA A 785 -12.58 -11.81 -11.33
CA ALA A 785 -11.30 -12.47 -11.58
C ALA A 785 -10.36 -11.63 -12.47
N SER A 786 -10.87 -10.60 -13.16
CA SER A 786 -10.12 -9.77 -14.12
C SER A 786 -9.77 -8.38 -13.60
N ILE A 787 -10.54 -7.83 -12.65
CA ILE A 787 -10.42 -6.43 -12.23
C ILE A 787 -10.79 -6.21 -10.76
N GLY A 788 -10.09 -5.30 -10.09
CA GLY A 788 -10.26 -5.00 -8.67
C GLY A 788 -11.55 -4.25 -8.41
N SER A 789 -12.16 -4.53 -7.26
CA SER A 789 -13.41 -3.90 -6.80
C SER A 789 -13.17 -3.11 -5.52
N LEU A 790 -13.57 -1.83 -5.52
CA LEU A 790 -13.26 -0.86 -4.45
C LEU A 790 -14.48 -0.01 -4.05
N TRP A 791 -14.40 0.57 -2.85
CA TRP A 791 -15.37 1.51 -2.26
C TRP A 791 -16.82 0.98 -2.18
N PRO A 792 -17.05 -0.20 -1.58
CA PRO A 792 -18.41 -0.71 -1.39
C PRO A 792 -19.23 0.27 -0.55
N THR A 793 -20.37 0.73 -1.08
CA THR A 793 -21.23 1.71 -0.44
C THR A 793 -22.69 1.28 -0.58
N PRO A 794 -23.46 1.16 0.52
CA PRO A 794 -24.90 0.89 0.47
C PRO A 794 -25.66 1.94 -0.36
N LEU A 795 -26.37 1.47 -1.39
CA LEU A 795 -27.22 2.28 -2.25
C LEU A 795 -28.62 2.40 -1.65
N ARG A 796 -28.73 3.13 -0.55
CA ARG A 796 -29.97 3.34 0.20
C ARG A 796 -29.96 4.68 0.94
N PRO A 797 -31.12 5.18 1.41
CA PRO A 797 -31.17 6.35 2.28
C PRO A 797 -30.27 6.18 3.51
N ARG A 798 -29.59 7.26 3.91
CA ARG A 798 -28.72 7.31 5.08
C ARG A 798 -29.00 8.54 5.92
N VAL A 799 -28.64 8.49 7.21
CA VAL A 799 -28.82 9.63 8.11
C VAL A 799 -28.02 10.82 7.60
N ARG A 800 -28.70 11.95 7.40
CA ARG A 800 -28.07 13.22 7.04
C ARG A 800 -27.53 13.90 8.31
N PRO A 801 -26.22 14.18 8.40
CA PRO A 801 -25.65 14.95 9.50
C PRO A 801 -26.26 16.36 9.59
N PRO A 802 -26.12 17.05 10.73
CA PRO A 802 -26.54 18.43 10.87
C PRO A 802 -25.86 19.35 9.85
N VAL A 803 -26.61 20.33 9.33
CA VAL A 803 -26.02 21.45 8.57
C VAL A 803 -25.36 22.40 9.57
N LEU A 804 -24.06 22.64 9.41
CA LEU A 804 -23.34 23.61 10.23
C LEU A 804 -23.50 25.02 9.65
N SER A 805 -24.04 25.96 10.43
CA SER A 805 -24.11 27.37 10.03
C SER A 805 -22.70 27.95 9.89
N SER A 806 -22.47 28.79 8.88
CA SER A 806 -21.17 29.46 8.74
C SER A 806 -20.91 30.40 9.92
N SER A 807 -19.67 30.42 10.39
CA SER A 807 -19.18 31.35 11.42
C SER A 807 -18.37 32.51 10.83
N LEU A 808 -18.32 32.62 9.50
CA LEU A 808 -17.56 33.65 8.78
C LEU A 808 -18.32 34.98 8.83
N ALA A 809 -17.64 36.05 9.22
CA ALA A 809 -18.23 37.39 9.26
C ALA A 809 -18.32 38.00 7.85
N GLU A 810 -19.45 38.63 7.54
CA GLU A 810 -19.64 39.37 6.29
C GLU A 810 -18.79 40.65 6.24
N GLY A 811 -18.45 41.12 5.03
CA GLY A 811 -17.86 42.44 4.80
C GLY A 811 -16.35 42.58 5.08
N ARG A 812 -15.61 41.48 5.26
CA ARG A 812 -14.14 41.47 5.41
C ARG A 812 -13.44 40.67 4.30
N PRO A 813 -13.40 41.18 3.06
CA PRO A 813 -12.72 40.49 1.98
C PRO A 813 -11.21 40.40 2.27
N GLY A 814 -10.66 39.19 2.28
CA GLY A 814 -9.21 38.94 2.30
C GLY A 814 -8.53 38.91 3.68
N GLU A 815 -9.25 39.03 4.79
CA GLU A 815 -8.66 38.93 6.14
C GLU A 815 -9.53 38.17 7.14
N GLY A 816 -8.93 37.73 8.25
CA GLY A 816 -9.59 37.22 9.44
C GLY A 816 -8.79 37.58 10.70
N THR A 817 -9.13 36.97 11.85
CA THR A 817 -8.42 37.23 13.12
C THR A 817 -8.02 35.96 13.85
N PHE A 818 -6.85 36.00 14.48
CA PHE A 818 -6.37 34.96 15.41
C PHE A 818 -6.41 35.46 16.85
N PHE A 819 -6.87 34.60 17.76
CA PHE A 819 -6.82 34.79 19.20
C PHE A 819 -6.06 33.65 19.90
N LEU A 820 -5.02 33.99 20.65
CA LEU A 820 -4.26 33.07 21.50
C LEU A 820 -4.54 33.42 22.97
N GLN A 821 -5.06 32.48 23.74
CA GLN A 821 -5.40 32.73 25.15
C GLN A 821 -4.13 32.87 26.01
N ASN A 822 -3.16 31.97 25.89
CA ASN A 822 -1.93 32.00 26.67
C ASN A 822 -0.81 31.21 25.98
N VAL A 823 0.19 31.91 25.44
CA VAL A 823 1.38 31.33 24.80
C VAL A 823 2.15 30.32 25.69
N TYR A 824 2.04 30.44 27.01
CA TYR A 824 2.73 29.55 27.98
C TYR A 824 2.00 28.24 28.24
N ALA A 825 0.75 28.10 27.79
CA ALA A 825 0.08 26.80 27.75
C ALA A 825 0.63 26.02 26.55
N SER A 826 1.92 25.65 26.59
CA SER A 826 2.64 25.13 25.43
C SER A 826 3.07 23.68 25.56
N TRP A 827 3.25 23.01 24.42
CA TRP A 827 3.87 21.70 24.34
C TRP A 827 4.90 21.63 23.20
N PRO A 828 6.20 21.42 23.50
CA PRO A 828 6.81 21.36 24.84
C PRO A 828 6.65 22.66 25.63
N LEU A 829 6.85 22.59 26.95
CA LEU A 829 6.75 23.74 27.84
C LEU A 829 7.84 24.78 27.53
N VAL A 830 7.47 26.06 27.44
CA VAL A 830 8.41 27.17 27.36
C VAL A 830 9.11 27.34 28.72
N ALA A 831 10.41 27.02 28.77
CA ALA A 831 11.19 26.95 30.01
C ALA A 831 11.44 28.32 30.70
N GLU A 832 11.42 29.42 29.93
CA GLU A 832 11.84 30.76 30.38
C GLU A 832 10.82 31.50 31.26
N GLY A 833 9.73 30.85 31.62
CA GLY A 833 8.71 31.40 32.52
C GLY A 833 7.82 32.47 31.89
N LYS A 834 6.78 32.90 32.62
CA LYS A 834 5.79 33.89 32.16
C LYS A 834 6.44 35.26 31.89
N GLY A 835 6.05 35.90 30.79
CA GLY A 835 6.55 37.19 30.35
C GLY A 835 7.81 37.16 29.47
N SER A 836 8.46 36.02 29.26
CA SER A 836 9.58 35.82 28.32
C SER A 836 9.24 36.07 26.84
N VAL A 837 8.02 35.75 26.40
CA VAL A 837 7.55 35.92 25.02
C VAL A 837 6.99 37.32 24.89
N LYS A 838 7.53 38.10 23.96
CA LYS A 838 7.15 39.51 23.74
C LYS A 838 6.31 39.71 22.49
N ARG A 839 6.54 38.89 21.47
CA ARG A 839 5.93 39.01 20.15
C ARG A 839 5.68 37.63 19.55
N LEU A 840 4.71 37.55 18.65
CA LEU A 840 4.62 36.44 17.68
C LEU A 840 5.12 36.94 16.33
N ARG A 841 6.01 36.18 15.68
CA ARG A 841 6.30 36.36 14.25
C ARG A 841 5.22 35.66 13.45
N VAL A 842 4.64 36.37 12.49
CA VAL A 842 3.69 35.80 11.53
C VAL A 842 4.43 35.53 10.23
N LEU A 843 4.51 34.28 9.83
CA LEU A 843 5.16 33.84 8.61
C LEU A 843 4.12 33.30 7.65
N GLN A 844 4.38 33.46 6.36
CA GLN A 844 3.70 32.71 5.32
C GLN A 844 4.63 31.60 4.82
N VAL A 845 4.10 30.40 4.70
CA VAL A 845 4.76 29.27 4.04
C VAL A 845 4.34 29.29 2.57
N LEU A 846 5.30 29.39 1.66
CA LEU A 846 5.03 29.59 0.24
C LEU A 846 4.76 28.25 -0.47
N PRO A 847 3.66 28.12 -1.22
CA PRO A 847 3.46 27.03 -2.15
C PRO A 847 4.58 26.99 -3.19
N LYS A 848 5.07 25.79 -3.50
CA LYS A 848 6.13 25.63 -4.50
C LYS A 848 5.57 25.72 -5.91
N THR A 849 6.19 26.58 -6.74
CA THR A 849 5.74 26.86 -8.11
C THR A 849 6.39 25.97 -9.18
N THR A 850 7.41 25.18 -8.82
CA THR A 850 8.17 24.32 -9.75
C THR A 850 8.08 22.83 -9.40
N PRO A 851 8.19 21.91 -10.37
CA PRO A 851 7.80 20.51 -10.18
C PRO A 851 8.77 19.64 -9.37
N HIS A 852 10.01 20.07 -9.13
CA HIS A 852 11.04 19.22 -8.52
C HIS A 852 11.52 19.79 -7.18
N ALA A 853 11.56 18.94 -6.14
CA ALA A 853 11.86 19.30 -4.74
C ALA A 853 12.93 20.39 -4.56
N ASN A 854 14.12 20.17 -5.13
CA ASN A 854 15.30 21.04 -5.00
C ASN A 854 15.72 21.67 -6.34
N SER A 855 14.80 21.80 -7.30
CA SER A 855 15.09 22.46 -8.58
C SER A 855 14.04 23.53 -8.88
N PRO A 856 14.29 24.79 -8.49
CA PRO A 856 15.45 25.26 -7.74
C PRO A 856 15.34 25.03 -6.22
N ARG A 857 16.46 25.17 -5.52
CA ARG A 857 16.51 25.29 -4.05
C ARG A 857 16.16 26.70 -3.60
N VAL A 858 15.61 26.84 -2.39
CA VAL A 858 15.37 28.14 -1.74
C VAL A 858 16.35 28.44 -0.60
N GLY A 859 17.09 27.42 -0.15
CA GLY A 859 18.15 27.48 0.85
C GLY A 859 18.93 26.15 0.85
N LEU A 860 19.90 26.00 1.73
CA LEU A 860 20.75 24.81 1.77
C LEU A 860 19.97 23.54 2.19
N ALA A 861 18.98 23.70 3.08
CA ALA A 861 18.14 22.61 3.59
C ALA A 861 17.42 21.85 2.47
N ASN A 862 17.53 20.51 2.50
CA ASN A 862 16.86 19.64 1.54
C ASN A 862 15.33 19.76 1.62
N ALA A 863 14.68 20.00 0.47
CA ALA A 863 13.24 20.14 0.32
C ALA A 863 12.62 21.23 1.22
N SER A 864 13.38 22.30 1.49
CA SER A 864 12.91 23.38 2.35
C SER A 864 11.64 24.03 1.83
N PRO A 865 10.64 24.32 2.70
CA PRO A 865 9.59 25.27 2.36
C PRO A 865 10.18 26.63 2.02
N GLY A 866 9.58 27.33 1.05
CA GLY A 866 9.77 28.76 0.90
C GLY A 866 9.01 29.48 2.01
N LYS A 867 9.53 30.61 2.51
CA LYS A 867 8.87 31.40 3.56
C LYS A 867 9.02 32.88 3.30
N GLN A 868 8.11 33.67 3.85
CA GLN A 868 8.28 35.11 4.02
C GLN A 868 7.69 35.58 5.35
N VAL A 869 8.29 36.61 5.94
CA VAL A 869 7.85 37.16 7.22
C VAL A 869 6.90 38.30 6.96
N LEU A 870 5.63 38.12 7.34
CA LEU A 870 4.62 39.18 7.21
C LEU A 870 4.88 40.29 8.23
N GLY A 871 5.39 39.91 9.40
CA GLY A 871 5.77 40.84 10.46
C GLY A 871 5.63 40.24 11.84
N THR A 872 5.42 41.09 12.84
CA THR A 872 5.22 40.69 14.22
C THR A 872 3.96 41.32 14.84
N VAL A 873 3.40 40.65 15.84
CA VAL A 873 2.28 41.12 16.64
C VAL A 873 2.63 41.02 18.13
N PRO A 874 2.13 41.92 18.98
CA PRO A 874 2.45 41.92 20.41
C PRO A 874 1.82 40.73 21.13
N VAL A 875 2.55 40.20 22.11
CA VAL A 875 2.03 39.28 23.15
C VAL A 875 1.93 40.05 24.46
N GLU A 876 0.76 40.00 25.07
CA GLU A 876 0.49 40.69 26.34
C GLU A 876 1.24 40.02 27.50
N PRO A 877 1.46 40.71 28.63
CA PRO A 877 2.18 40.14 29.78
C PRO A 877 1.58 38.85 30.37
N ASP A 878 0.29 38.61 30.16
CA ASP A 878 -0.40 37.37 30.56
C ASP A 878 -0.22 36.21 29.56
N GLY A 879 0.49 36.46 28.45
CA GLY A 879 0.74 35.50 27.37
C GLY A 879 -0.32 35.52 26.26
N SER A 880 -1.35 36.37 26.36
CA SER A 880 -2.41 36.42 25.35
C SER A 880 -2.03 37.25 24.12
N ALA A 881 -2.62 36.94 22.96
CA ALA A 881 -2.47 37.73 21.74
C ALA A 881 -3.77 37.75 20.92
N TRP A 882 -4.08 38.88 20.30
CA TRP A 882 -5.22 39.03 19.39
C TRP A 882 -4.83 39.94 18.22
N PHE A 883 -4.97 39.45 16.99
CA PHE A 883 -4.47 40.16 15.80
C PHE A 883 -5.19 39.79 14.50
N ARG A 884 -5.13 40.70 13.53
CA ARG A 884 -5.59 40.49 12.15
C ARG A 884 -4.53 39.78 11.33
N ALA A 885 -4.95 38.90 10.42
CA ALA A 885 -4.06 38.24 9.48
C ALA A 885 -4.73 38.06 8.10
N PRO A 886 -3.96 37.98 7.01
CA PRO A 886 -4.52 37.72 5.69
C PRO A 886 -5.20 36.34 5.63
N ALA A 887 -6.32 36.28 4.92
CA ALA A 887 -7.02 35.04 4.61
C ALA A 887 -6.58 34.47 3.27
N GLY A 888 -6.79 33.17 3.06
CA GLY A 888 -6.49 32.51 1.78
C GLY A 888 -5.02 32.12 1.58
N ILE A 889 -4.16 32.28 2.59
CA ILE A 889 -2.73 31.94 2.50
C ILE A 889 -2.27 31.03 3.65
N PRO A 890 -1.22 30.22 3.47
CA PRO A 890 -0.70 29.31 4.50
C PRO A 890 0.18 30.07 5.50
N LEU A 891 -0.21 30.09 6.77
CA LEU A 891 0.41 30.84 7.85
C LEU A 891 1.05 29.93 8.90
N SER A 892 2.19 30.36 9.46
CA SER A 892 2.83 29.74 10.63
C SER A 892 3.35 30.80 11.60
N PHE A 893 3.67 30.38 12.83
CA PHE A 893 3.99 31.29 13.92
C PHE A 893 5.28 30.92 14.66
N GLN A 894 5.98 31.94 15.17
CA GLN A 894 7.11 31.78 16.08
C GLN A 894 6.89 32.64 17.32
N ALA A 895 7.05 32.04 18.51
CA ALA A 895 7.06 32.78 19.77
C ALA A 895 8.44 33.41 19.97
N LEU A 896 8.51 34.73 20.12
CA LEU A 896 9.76 35.48 20.15
C LEU A 896 10.07 36.04 21.54
N ASP A 897 11.34 36.00 21.91
CA ASP A 897 11.85 36.65 23.12
C ASP A 897 12.03 38.18 22.96
N GLN A 898 12.64 38.82 23.97
CA GLN A 898 12.89 40.26 23.99
C GLN A 898 13.82 40.73 22.86
N ARG A 899 14.78 39.90 22.42
CA ARG A 899 15.68 40.22 21.29
C ARG A 899 15.09 39.83 19.94
N GLY A 900 13.89 39.22 19.92
CA GLY A 900 13.22 38.78 18.71
C GLY A 900 13.65 37.39 18.21
N MET A 901 14.36 36.61 19.03
CA MET A 901 14.76 35.24 18.68
C MET A 901 13.61 34.26 18.96
N ALA A 902 13.42 33.30 18.06
CA ALA A 902 12.40 32.27 18.21
C ALA A 902 12.72 31.32 19.37
N ILE A 903 11.86 31.34 20.40
CA ILE A 903 11.84 30.38 21.51
C ILE A 903 11.28 29.05 21.01
N GLN A 904 10.17 29.12 20.28
CA GLN A 904 9.43 27.98 19.77
C GLN A 904 8.86 28.32 18.39
N THR A 905 8.94 27.36 17.47
CA THR A 905 8.44 27.48 16.10
C THR A 905 7.33 26.47 15.87
N MET A 906 6.22 26.91 15.28
CA MET A 906 5.20 26.02 14.74
C MET A 906 5.77 25.30 13.51
N ARG A 907 6.05 24.00 13.65
CA ARG A 907 6.47 23.12 12.54
C ARG A 907 5.24 22.53 11.86
N SER A 908 4.36 23.39 11.37
CA SER A 908 3.06 23.09 10.75
C SER A 908 2.57 24.39 10.10
N LEU A 909 1.38 24.39 9.52
CA LEU A 909 0.72 25.62 9.09
C LEU A 909 -0.78 25.60 9.39
N THR A 910 -1.38 26.79 9.40
CA THR A 910 -2.83 27.02 9.43
C THR A 910 -3.20 28.06 8.36
N TYR A 911 -4.47 28.36 8.19
CA TYR A 911 -4.96 29.38 7.28
C TYR A 911 -6.34 29.87 7.73
N LEU A 912 -6.77 31.01 7.22
CA LEU A 912 -8.09 31.59 7.49
C LEU A 912 -8.93 31.64 6.21
N GLN A 913 -10.22 31.39 6.34
CA GLN A 913 -11.22 31.89 5.39
C GLN A 913 -11.44 33.40 5.60
N PRO A 914 -11.85 34.15 4.57
CA PRO A 914 -12.27 35.54 4.74
C PRO A 914 -13.37 35.67 5.80
N GLY A 915 -13.18 36.61 6.74
CA GLY A 915 -14.10 36.84 7.85
C GLY A 915 -14.00 35.82 9.01
N GLU A 916 -13.06 34.86 8.95
CA GLU A 916 -12.88 33.86 10.00
C GLU A 916 -12.30 34.46 11.29
N GLN A 917 -12.77 33.94 12.43
CA GLN A 917 -12.17 34.17 13.75
C GLN A 917 -11.70 32.82 14.29
N ALA A 918 -10.38 32.62 14.30
CA ALA A 918 -9.75 31.41 14.81
C ALA A 918 -9.11 31.68 16.18
N GLY A 919 -9.10 30.68 17.06
CA GLY A 919 -8.36 30.81 18.31
C GLY A 919 -7.90 29.50 18.92
N CYS A 920 -6.89 29.59 19.76
CA CYS A 920 -6.30 28.47 20.50
C CYS A 920 -6.06 28.83 21.96
N ILE A 921 -5.94 27.80 22.81
CA ILE A 921 -5.65 28.00 24.24
C ILE A 921 -4.18 28.39 24.39
N GLY A 922 -3.29 27.74 23.65
CA GLY A 922 -1.85 27.91 23.79
C GLY A 922 -1.03 27.57 22.56
N CYS A 923 0.28 27.37 22.76
CA CYS A 923 1.21 27.02 21.70
C CYS A 923 1.43 25.51 21.67
N HIS A 924 0.65 24.79 20.87
CA HIS A 924 0.62 23.33 20.85
C HIS A 924 0.13 22.72 22.17
N GLU A 925 -0.73 23.40 22.94
CA GLU A 925 -1.34 22.82 24.14
C GLU A 925 -1.85 21.38 23.91
N HIS A 926 -1.94 20.57 24.97
CA HIS A 926 -2.63 19.29 24.86
C HIS A 926 -4.03 19.54 24.30
N ARG A 927 -4.33 19.03 23.11
CA ARG A 927 -5.55 19.44 22.37
C ARG A 927 -6.84 18.85 22.94
N THR A 928 -6.75 18.08 24.03
CA THR A 928 -7.86 17.66 24.89
C THR A 928 -8.13 18.65 26.03
N SER A 929 -7.37 19.74 26.13
CA SER A 929 -7.55 20.77 27.15
C SER A 929 -8.77 21.64 26.84
N SER A 930 -9.44 22.08 27.91
CA SER A 930 -10.47 23.12 27.82
C SER A 930 -9.89 24.48 28.21
N PRO A 931 -10.40 25.60 27.65
CA PRO A 931 -9.99 26.94 28.06
C PRO A 931 -10.17 27.16 29.57
N ALA A 932 -9.24 27.86 30.20
CA ALA A 932 -9.30 28.11 31.65
C ALA A 932 -10.50 29.02 32.00
N ALA A 933 -11.35 28.57 32.92
CA ALA A 933 -12.50 29.35 33.40
C ALA A 933 -12.04 30.58 34.19
N GLY A 934 -12.67 31.74 33.96
CA GLY A 934 -12.43 32.97 34.73
C GLY A 934 -11.19 33.79 34.32
N MET A 935 -10.39 33.34 33.35
CA MET A 935 -9.29 34.14 32.80
C MET A 935 -9.80 35.11 31.72
N THR A 936 -9.77 36.41 32.00
CA THR A 936 -9.97 37.45 30.98
C THR A 936 -8.63 37.82 30.37
N ALA A 937 -8.34 37.30 29.18
CA ALA A 937 -7.11 37.59 28.43
C ALA A 937 -6.96 39.09 28.17
N LEU A 938 -5.80 39.67 28.51
CA LEU A 938 -5.52 41.09 28.33
C LEU A 938 -5.70 41.54 26.88
N ALA A 939 -5.38 40.68 25.92
CA ALA A 939 -5.48 41.00 24.49
C ALA A 939 -6.92 41.34 24.06
N THR A 940 -7.94 40.83 24.76
CA THR A 940 -9.36 41.09 24.45
C THR A 940 -9.86 42.46 24.92
N ARG A 941 -9.05 43.20 25.70
CA ARG A 941 -9.41 44.53 26.22
C ARG A 941 -9.27 45.66 25.19
N ARG A 942 -8.73 45.36 24.02
CA ARG A 942 -8.52 46.27 22.89
C ARG A 942 -8.87 45.54 21.60
N GLY A 943 -9.06 46.25 20.49
CA GLY A 943 -9.25 45.62 19.18
C GLY A 943 -8.04 44.79 18.73
N PRO A 944 -8.20 43.91 17.71
CA PRO A 944 -7.13 43.06 17.22
C PRO A 944 -5.97 43.92 16.70
N SER A 945 -4.74 43.54 17.04
CA SER A 945 -3.52 44.21 16.55
C SER A 945 -3.36 44.06 15.04
N ASP A 946 -2.83 45.09 14.40
CA ASP A 946 -2.30 44.98 13.04
C ASP A 946 -0.87 44.40 13.06
N ILE A 947 -0.46 43.78 11.96
CA ILE A 947 0.88 43.22 11.81
C ILE A 947 1.88 44.36 11.59
N THR A 948 2.86 44.48 12.49
CA THR A 948 4.01 45.38 12.29
C THR A 948 4.97 44.74 11.29
N PRO A 949 5.25 45.35 10.12
CA PRO A 949 6.07 44.76 9.07
C PRO A 949 7.47 44.34 9.56
N GLY A 950 7.98 43.23 9.00
CA GLY A 950 9.36 42.78 9.25
C GLY A 950 10.41 43.64 8.54
N PRO A 951 11.70 43.39 8.78
CA PRO A 951 12.79 44.12 8.14
C PRO A 951 12.78 43.97 6.60
N GLN A 952 13.33 44.96 5.89
CA GLN A 952 13.44 44.93 4.44
C GLN A 952 14.21 43.68 3.97
N GLY A 953 13.65 42.96 2.99
CA GLY A 953 14.19 41.69 2.50
C GLY A 953 13.61 40.46 3.20
N SER A 954 12.65 40.61 4.10
CA SER A 954 11.94 39.49 4.72
C SER A 954 10.60 39.13 4.03
N LYS A 955 10.06 40.01 3.18
CA LYS A 955 8.85 39.81 2.37
C LYS A 955 8.99 40.40 0.95
N PRO A 956 9.16 39.57 -0.09
CA PRO A 956 9.56 38.17 0.00
C PRO A 956 10.96 38.03 0.59
N PHE A 957 11.26 36.85 1.14
CA PHE A 957 12.55 36.59 1.75
C PHE A 957 13.70 36.74 0.73
N ASN A 958 14.78 37.42 1.08
CA ASN A 958 15.97 37.59 0.24
C ASN A 958 17.21 37.86 1.11
N TYR A 959 18.12 36.90 1.18
CA TYR A 959 19.36 37.01 1.93
C TYR A 959 20.27 38.18 1.47
N ALA A 960 20.35 38.44 0.15
CA ALA A 960 21.20 39.50 -0.39
C ALA A 960 20.70 40.90 -0.01
N ILE A 961 19.39 41.07 0.23
CA ILE A 961 18.83 42.32 0.77
C ILE A 961 18.90 42.29 2.31
N LEU A 962 18.53 41.18 2.93
CA LEU A 962 18.34 41.07 4.37
C LEU A 962 19.67 41.08 5.15
N VAL A 963 20.66 40.29 4.73
CA VAL A 963 21.88 39.99 5.49
C VAL A 963 23.12 40.63 4.89
N GLN A 964 23.32 40.54 3.57
CA GLN A 964 24.56 40.99 2.94
C GLN A 964 24.96 42.46 3.27
N PRO A 965 24.04 43.44 3.35
CA PRO A 965 24.42 44.81 3.69
C PRO A 965 25.08 44.97 5.06
N ILE A 966 24.76 44.08 6.01
CA ILE A 966 25.38 44.06 7.35
C ILE A 966 26.82 43.57 7.23
N LEU A 967 27.02 42.50 6.45
CA LEU A 967 28.34 41.92 6.22
C LEU A 967 29.25 42.90 5.47
N ASP A 968 28.72 43.57 4.45
CA ASP A 968 29.47 44.57 3.67
C ASP A 968 29.95 45.73 4.55
N LYS A 969 29.11 46.15 5.51
CA LYS A 969 29.41 47.25 6.42
C LYS A 969 30.40 46.87 7.52
N HIS A 970 30.31 45.65 8.07
CA HIS A 970 31.00 45.31 9.32
C HIS A 970 32.03 44.17 9.21
N CYS A 971 31.96 43.33 8.18
CA CYS A 971 32.69 42.06 8.15
C CYS A 971 33.62 41.91 6.93
N VAL A 972 33.20 42.38 5.75
CA VAL A 972 33.92 42.12 4.49
C VAL A 972 35.33 42.72 4.46
N GLU A 973 35.60 43.82 5.18
CA GLU A 973 36.95 44.41 5.21
C GLU A 973 38.03 43.42 5.70
N CYS A 974 37.68 42.58 6.67
CA CYS A 974 38.55 41.54 7.26
C CYS A 974 38.27 40.12 6.72
N HIS A 975 37.13 39.91 6.07
CA HIS A 975 36.68 38.63 5.50
C HIS A 975 36.39 38.73 4.00
N ARG A 976 37.43 38.97 3.20
CA ARG A 976 37.35 39.11 1.73
C ARG A 976 38.30 38.18 1.00
N PRO A 977 38.15 37.99 -0.32
CA PRO A 977 39.13 37.25 -1.12
C PRO A 977 40.56 37.75 -0.88
N GLY A 978 41.48 36.84 -0.55
CA GLY A 978 42.89 37.15 -0.26
C GLY A 978 43.16 37.72 1.14
N LYS A 979 42.13 38.05 1.93
CA LYS A 979 42.21 38.41 3.35
C LYS A 979 41.01 37.80 4.06
N ALA A 980 41.05 36.48 4.25
CA ALA A 980 40.00 35.68 4.88
C ALA A 980 40.43 35.30 6.30
N GLU A 981 40.49 36.30 7.19
CA GLU A 981 40.80 36.05 8.60
C GLU A 981 39.81 35.00 9.17
N GLY A 982 40.30 34.06 9.96
CA GLY A 982 39.47 32.95 10.47
C GLY A 982 38.96 31.96 9.41
N GLY A 983 39.39 32.06 8.15
CA GLY A 983 39.06 31.10 7.08
C GLY A 983 37.71 31.34 6.39
N PHE A 984 37.06 32.50 6.62
CA PHE A 984 35.79 32.85 5.99
C PHE A 984 35.93 33.99 4.99
N ASP A 985 35.37 33.81 3.80
CA ASP A 985 35.09 34.88 2.84
C ASP A 985 33.59 35.23 2.93
N LEU A 986 33.30 36.51 3.19
CA LEU A 986 31.94 37.01 3.42
C LEU A 986 31.48 37.97 2.32
N SER A 987 32.15 37.95 1.16
CA SER A 987 31.74 38.75 0.01
C SER A 987 30.38 38.29 -0.56
N GLY A 988 29.62 39.25 -1.07
CA GLY A 988 28.35 39.01 -1.77
C GLY A 988 28.52 38.46 -3.20
N ALA A 989 29.71 38.00 -3.58
CA ALA A 989 29.97 37.47 -4.91
C ALA A 989 29.14 36.19 -5.16
N PRO A 990 28.61 35.97 -6.38
CA PRO A 990 27.92 34.72 -6.71
C PRO A 990 28.82 33.49 -6.54
N ALA A 991 28.30 32.44 -5.89
CA ALA A 991 28.97 31.15 -5.73
C ALA A 991 27.97 30.00 -5.81
N GLY A 992 27.96 29.32 -6.97
CA GLY A 992 26.98 28.26 -7.25
C GLY A 992 25.55 28.81 -7.26
N GLU A 993 24.67 28.17 -6.49
CA GLU A 993 23.25 28.56 -6.36
C GLU A 993 23.04 29.80 -5.47
N PHE A 994 24.02 30.23 -4.69
CA PHE A 994 23.90 31.31 -3.69
C PHE A 994 25.04 32.33 -3.81
N THR A 995 25.41 33.00 -2.71
CA THR A 995 26.60 33.87 -2.60
C THR A 995 27.71 33.21 -1.77
N VAL A 996 28.95 33.71 -1.90
CA VAL A 996 30.10 33.25 -1.10
C VAL A 996 29.79 33.38 0.39
N SER A 997 29.29 34.54 0.83
CA SER A 997 28.92 34.79 2.22
C SER A 997 27.88 33.82 2.78
N TYR A 998 26.84 33.48 2.02
CA TYR A 998 25.83 32.53 2.46
C TYR A 998 26.42 31.13 2.67
N ASN A 999 27.18 30.65 1.67
CA ASN A 999 27.83 29.34 1.73
C ASN A 999 28.83 29.25 2.90
N SER A 1000 29.51 30.35 3.22
CA SER A 1000 30.40 30.48 4.37
C SER A 1000 29.66 30.40 5.71
N LEU A 1001 28.51 31.08 5.86
CA LEU A 1001 27.86 31.25 7.15
C LEU A 1001 26.80 30.19 7.48
N VAL A 1002 26.12 29.62 6.48
CA VAL A 1002 24.95 28.75 6.68
C VAL A 1002 25.27 27.52 7.55
N ALA A 1003 26.50 26.99 7.47
CA ALA A 1003 26.95 25.86 8.30
C ALA A 1003 27.05 26.19 9.80
N LEU A 1004 27.03 27.47 10.17
CA LEU A 1004 27.02 27.95 11.56
C LEU A 1004 25.61 28.12 12.13
N VAL A 1005 24.58 27.91 11.30
CA VAL A 1005 23.17 28.07 11.66
C VAL A 1005 22.48 26.71 11.59
N PRO A 1006 22.08 26.13 12.73
CA PRO A 1006 21.27 24.92 12.73
C PRO A 1006 19.90 25.16 12.09
N PHE A 1007 19.59 24.38 11.06
CA PHE A 1007 18.30 24.37 10.35
C PHE A 1007 17.72 22.96 10.33
N SER A 1008 16.43 22.86 10.07
CA SER A 1008 15.73 21.59 9.84
C SER A 1008 15.69 21.28 8.35
N GLU A 1009 15.85 20.01 7.99
CA GLU A 1009 15.71 19.54 6.61
C GLU A 1009 15.08 18.15 6.58
N TRP A 1010 14.56 17.74 5.43
CA TRP A 1010 13.96 16.40 5.31
C TRP A 1010 14.99 15.25 5.48
N LYS A 1011 16.27 15.46 5.16
CA LYS A 1011 17.25 14.37 5.14
C LYS A 1011 17.55 13.84 6.55
N GLY A 1012 17.48 12.51 6.74
CA GLY A 1012 17.89 11.84 7.97
C GLY A 1012 16.75 11.08 8.63
N THR A 1013 16.84 10.87 9.95
CA THR A 1013 15.76 10.27 10.74
C THR A 1013 14.97 11.36 11.48
N PRO A 1014 13.70 11.12 11.86
CA PRO A 1014 12.95 12.04 12.70
C PRO A 1014 13.72 12.46 13.97
N GLN A 1015 14.45 11.54 14.60
CA GLN A 1015 15.25 11.84 15.80
C GLN A 1015 16.39 12.84 15.51
N ALA A 1016 17.03 12.74 14.34
CA ALA A 1016 18.06 13.69 13.90
C ALA A 1016 17.49 15.10 13.64
N ASN A 1017 16.19 15.20 13.36
CA ASN A 1017 15.46 16.46 13.16
C ASN A 1017 14.71 16.96 14.40
N GLY A 1018 14.86 16.31 15.56
CA GLY A 1018 14.18 16.68 16.78
C GLY A 1018 12.68 16.66 16.59
N GLU A 1019 12.16 15.53 16.11
CA GLU A 1019 10.76 15.29 15.80
C GLU A 1019 10.15 14.26 16.77
N PRO A 1020 8.83 14.24 16.96
CA PRO A 1020 7.78 14.94 16.18
C PRO A 1020 7.46 16.38 16.62
N LEU A 1021 8.05 16.86 17.72
CA LEU A 1021 7.76 18.17 18.30
C LEU A 1021 8.95 19.11 18.18
N THR A 1022 8.72 20.42 18.10
CA THR A 1022 9.83 21.39 18.12
C THR A 1022 10.58 21.34 19.45
N GLU A 1023 11.86 21.00 19.41
CA GLU A 1023 12.78 21.13 20.55
C GLU A 1023 13.32 22.57 20.64
N PRO A 1024 13.05 23.31 21.72
CA PRO A 1024 13.63 24.63 21.95
C PRO A 1024 15.17 24.60 21.87
N GLU A 1025 15.78 25.70 21.44
CA GLU A 1025 17.25 25.87 21.35
C GLU A 1025 17.99 24.95 20.36
N ARG A 1026 17.28 24.09 19.62
CA ARG A 1026 17.90 23.19 18.64
C ARG A 1026 18.11 23.85 17.27
N PHE A 1027 17.27 24.81 16.90
CA PHE A 1027 17.27 25.45 15.59
C PHE A 1027 17.29 26.97 15.68
N GLY A 1028 17.63 27.63 14.57
CA GLY A 1028 17.52 29.09 14.42
C GLY A 1028 18.58 29.88 15.18
N ALA A 1029 18.27 31.14 15.49
CA ALA A 1029 19.23 32.08 16.06
C ALA A 1029 19.78 31.63 17.41
N ARG A 1030 18.95 31.06 18.28
CA ARG A 1030 19.37 30.60 19.62
C ARG A 1030 20.37 29.45 19.59
N ALA A 1031 20.21 28.56 18.62
CA ALA A 1031 21.10 27.43 18.42
C ALA A 1031 22.39 27.81 17.66
N SER A 1032 22.41 28.98 17.02
CA SER A 1032 23.46 29.36 16.08
C SER A 1032 24.78 29.68 16.77
N LYS A 1033 25.86 29.06 16.28
CA LYS A 1033 27.23 29.42 16.66
C LYS A 1033 27.57 30.85 16.25
N LEU A 1034 27.02 31.30 15.11
CA LEU A 1034 27.18 32.67 14.63
C LEU A 1034 26.53 33.67 15.59
N MET A 1035 25.28 33.44 15.99
CA MET A 1035 24.60 34.34 16.93
C MET A 1035 25.30 34.40 18.30
N ARG A 1036 25.80 33.26 18.78
CA ARG A 1036 26.59 33.20 20.02
C ARG A 1036 27.86 34.05 19.91
N LEU A 1037 28.65 33.85 18.84
CA LEU A 1037 29.86 34.63 18.58
C LEU A 1037 29.56 36.14 18.55
N LEU A 1038 28.51 36.55 17.81
CA LEU A 1038 28.15 37.96 17.70
C LEU A 1038 27.66 38.54 19.04
N SER A 1039 26.94 37.76 19.84
CA SER A 1039 26.44 38.20 21.14
C SER A 1039 27.53 38.28 22.22
N GLU A 1040 28.56 37.43 22.14
CA GLU A 1040 29.75 37.49 23.02
C GLU A 1040 30.72 38.61 22.62
N GLY A 1041 30.60 39.10 21.38
CA GLY A 1041 31.43 40.15 20.80
C GLY A 1041 32.46 39.60 19.83
N HIS A 1042 32.70 40.33 18.73
CA HIS A 1042 33.70 39.98 17.73
C HIS A 1042 34.57 41.20 17.40
N GLU A 1043 35.77 41.22 17.97
CA GLU A 1043 36.74 42.31 17.84
C GLU A 1043 36.14 43.68 18.20
N LYS A 1044 36.08 44.61 17.23
CA LYS A 1044 35.53 45.97 17.41
C LYS A 1044 34.16 46.15 16.74
N VAL A 1045 33.54 45.07 16.28
CA VAL A 1045 32.24 45.12 15.61
C VAL A 1045 31.14 45.32 16.65
N SER A 1046 30.27 46.30 16.41
CA SER A 1046 29.06 46.54 17.20
C SER A 1046 27.87 46.69 16.26
N LEU A 1047 26.87 45.84 16.45
CA LEU A 1047 25.66 45.81 15.64
C LEU A 1047 24.52 46.54 16.37
N SER A 1048 23.74 47.31 15.61
CA SER A 1048 22.49 47.90 16.08
C SER A 1048 21.39 46.84 16.28
N GLU A 1049 20.33 47.19 17.01
CA GLU A 1049 19.17 46.30 17.21
C GLU A 1049 18.50 45.89 15.89
N GLU A 1050 18.43 46.80 14.90
CA GLU A 1050 17.91 46.48 13.57
C GLU A 1050 18.79 45.47 12.84
N GLU A 1051 20.13 45.63 12.91
CA GLU A 1051 21.07 44.68 12.30
C GLU A 1051 20.98 43.30 12.96
N TYR A 1052 20.78 43.24 14.29
CA TYR A 1052 20.47 41.99 14.99
C TYR A 1052 19.15 41.37 14.51
N GLU A 1053 18.07 42.15 14.42
CA GLU A 1053 16.74 41.64 14.00
C GLU A 1053 16.79 41.00 12.60
N ARG A 1054 17.57 41.58 11.68
CA ARG A 1054 17.78 41.05 10.33
C ARG A 1054 18.50 39.69 10.34
N LEU A 1055 19.60 39.58 11.09
CA LEU A 1055 20.35 38.33 11.23
C LEU A 1055 19.51 37.24 11.92
N ILE A 1056 18.82 37.60 13.00
CA ILE A 1056 17.92 36.69 13.74
C ILE A 1056 16.81 36.19 12.83
N THR A 1057 16.17 37.08 12.08
CA THR A 1057 15.09 36.73 11.14
C THR A 1057 15.57 35.72 10.10
N TRP A 1058 16.77 35.90 9.54
CA TRP A 1058 17.33 34.92 8.61
C TRP A 1058 17.57 33.55 9.26
N MET A 1059 18.18 33.51 10.43
CA MET A 1059 18.47 32.24 11.11
C MET A 1059 17.19 31.50 11.51
N ASP A 1060 16.22 32.21 12.09
CA ASP A 1060 14.95 31.63 12.55
C ASP A 1060 14.03 31.17 11.42
N THR A 1061 14.21 31.67 10.20
CA THR A 1061 13.42 31.25 9.03
C THR A 1061 14.06 30.08 8.29
N ASN A 1062 14.78 29.21 9.01
CA ASN A 1062 15.47 28.04 8.47
C ASN A 1062 16.67 28.39 7.56
N ALA A 1063 17.30 29.54 7.80
CA ALA A 1063 18.45 30.03 7.05
C ALA A 1063 18.23 30.06 5.52
N LEU A 1064 17.06 30.50 5.07
CA LEU A 1064 16.73 30.61 3.66
C LEU A 1064 17.65 31.59 2.92
N PHE A 1065 17.71 31.46 1.60
CA PHE A 1065 18.33 32.44 0.71
C PHE A 1065 17.27 33.17 -0.13
N TYR A 1066 16.35 32.42 -0.71
CA TYR A 1066 15.33 32.90 -1.65
C TYR A 1066 13.92 32.85 -1.04
N GLY A 1067 13.07 33.76 -1.49
CA GLY A 1067 11.64 33.86 -1.18
C GLY A 1067 10.76 33.53 -2.37
N THR A 1068 11.29 32.76 -3.32
CA THR A 1068 10.63 32.37 -4.57
C THR A 1068 11.20 31.04 -5.07
N PHE A 1069 10.36 30.27 -5.74
CA PHE A 1069 10.76 29.06 -6.47
C PHE A 1069 10.93 29.31 -7.97
N ASP A 1070 10.68 30.55 -8.45
CA ASP A 1070 10.90 30.92 -9.83
C ASP A 1070 12.39 31.18 -10.11
N PRO A 1071 13.03 30.48 -11.07
CA PRO A 1071 14.45 30.63 -11.33
C PRO A 1071 14.88 32.04 -11.78
N GLU A 1072 14.04 32.77 -12.52
CA GLU A 1072 14.36 34.12 -12.99
C GLU A 1072 14.37 35.11 -11.82
N ASP A 1073 13.35 35.04 -10.97
CA ASP A 1073 13.30 35.83 -9.75
C ASP A 1073 14.42 35.46 -8.77
N GLN A 1074 14.84 34.18 -8.70
CA GLN A 1074 16.03 33.82 -7.91
C GLN A 1074 17.30 34.51 -8.44
N GLN A 1075 17.49 34.60 -9.76
CA GLN A 1075 18.64 35.32 -10.31
C GLN A 1075 18.63 36.80 -9.94
N ARG A 1076 17.44 37.43 -9.93
CA ARG A 1076 17.26 38.82 -9.48
C ARG A 1076 17.54 38.96 -7.99
N GLN A 1077 16.97 38.10 -7.16
CA GLN A 1077 17.19 38.11 -5.71
C GLN A 1077 18.67 37.92 -5.36
N ARG A 1078 19.41 37.05 -6.06
CA ARG A 1078 20.85 36.85 -5.86
C ARG A 1078 21.68 38.11 -6.12
N ARG A 1079 21.21 39.02 -6.98
CA ARG A 1079 21.83 40.33 -7.24
C ARG A 1079 21.36 41.43 -6.27
N GLY A 1080 20.55 41.09 -5.28
CA GLY A 1080 19.99 42.06 -4.33
C GLY A 1080 18.81 42.87 -4.89
N GLU A 1081 18.19 42.42 -5.99
CA GLU A 1081 17.01 43.09 -6.56
C GLU A 1081 15.72 42.67 -5.85
N ALA A 1082 14.78 43.60 -5.72
CA ALA A 1082 13.44 43.32 -5.23
C ALA A 1082 12.57 42.63 -6.31
N ILE A 1083 11.65 41.76 -5.87
CA ILE A 1083 10.67 41.07 -6.71
C ILE A 1083 9.26 41.30 -6.15
N ALA A 1084 8.22 41.01 -6.93
CA ALA A 1084 6.83 41.24 -6.53
C ALA A 1084 6.30 40.24 -5.48
N GLY A 1085 6.89 39.04 -5.40
CA GLY A 1085 6.41 37.91 -4.60
C GLY A 1085 6.12 36.68 -5.48
N PRO A 1086 5.69 35.55 -4.88
CA PRO A 1086 5.39 34.33 -5.62
C PRO A 1086 4.14 34.49 -6.51
N ALA A 1087 4.14 33.87 -7.70
CA ALA A 1087 3.09 34.04 -8.71
C ALA A 1087 1.77 33.27 -8.46
N LEU A 1088 1.75 32.34 -7.50
CA LEU A 1088 0.56 31.50 -7.19
C LEU A 1088 -0.42 32.17 -6.21
N GLU A 1089 -0.15 33.40 -5.79
CA GLU A 1089 -0.84 34.10 -4.70
C GLU A 1089 -1.57 35.36 -5.15
#